data_AF-A0A821UR56-F1
#
_entry.id   AF-A0A821UR56-F1
#
_cell.length_a   1.000
_cell.length_b   1.000
_cell.length_c   1.000
_cell.angle_alpha   90.00
_cell.angle_beta   90.00
_cell.angle_gamma   90.00
#
_symmetry.space_group_name_H-M   'P 1'
#
loop_
_entity.id
_entity.type
_entity.pdbx_description
1 polymer ?
#
loop_
_entity_poly.entity_id
_entity_poly.type
_entity_poly.pdbx_seq_one_letter_code
_entity_poly.pdbx_strand_id
1 'polypeptide(L)'
;SNPAGIGYERDKDLGTNKSVFSVLGPHLGHYYGDVFIVFKREILHHPDANFSLQAATSYASGNCFSWRPWLRSDSTSNDDGVNLFHKTKLHAAITGYEYATALELIAMMSQSLKKKSMNINLDTILKHWLTRDSHTVIEAHLPQLIPLDYIDHIYMSQNIFDSLSTNTRKFIDVTFKGCITKTSHEIELDRFEGPFGPKPDSKIRIEYQDFVIKDIIEKYGQRDIHSISRPIQGTIITIPSSDLTDHYVLPITISQAYKQYKVDYSNVSSDDIPFYIYWQVMNGDMMLTLSNEQINTGKQQPNLRCLISYIAEKPSTKDFHYHENESYLYNGRPFQHEFVTSGAKNAAKSRCFYIGCNTDDFMTFCLEIQRSTGKVILSHAGPNSIYNHEQISSTFSKSDLDLNQLNFIHVSARARTIPIRNVLVTFEKQSDLHPAFDKTFDKDSSSTINTVLPNIKDDTNYNNVPSSNISDSPDKKSSGFLDKVKDTAVQAKDKVKGFFFNDNDSSLTPCPDSIYCLIQYSEEGSTHNSKYSHPCRFSELCRDQECHFTHEPHQVIQCSADRNCKDLCNPIHRAQYRHTGWPDFLIPCRDQQKCRNQLDQHRIKYSHGEPVLDFINRAGIQTPSSSIHSNQSLQQQDNDHHQKIPCKWGSKCRDILDSKHCSKYSHSNIVQQQNDNRIVCKWGNQCHDQSSAHRLKYSHP
;
A
#
# COMPACT_ATOMS: atom_id res chain seq x y z
N SER A 1 13.84 24.48 20.94
CA SER A 1 12.49 25.03 21.21
C SER A 1 11.99 25.62 19.91
N ASN A 2 10.98 25.01 19.28
CA ASN A 2 10.32 25.62 18.13
C ASN A 2 9.33 26.65 18.71
N PRO A 3 9.55 27.97 18.58
CA PRO A 3 8.58 28.96 19.06
C PRO A 3 7.26 28.70 18.33
N ALA A 4 6.19 28.41 19.06
CA ALA A 4 4.91 28.07 18.47
C ALA A 4 4.34 29.31 17.74
N GLY A 5 4.37 29.28 16.41
CA GLY A 5 3.77 30.30 15.54
C GLY A 5 4.54 31.62 15.44
N ILE A 6 3.99 32.57 14.68
CA ILE A 6 4.56 33.92 14.46
C ILE A 6 4.41 34.85 15.68
N GLY A 7 3.95 34.32 16.82
CA GLY A 7 3.76 35.07 18.06
C GLY A 7 2.63 36.10 18.02
N TYR A 8 1.72 36.01 17.04
CA TYR A 8 0.59 36.92 16.94
C TYR A 8 -0.41 36.67 18.07
N GLU A 9 -0.72 37.70 18.85
CA GLU A 9 -1.48 37.56 20.09
C GLU A 9 -2.90 37.03 19.86
N ARG A 10 -3.53 37.42 18.74
CA ARG A 10 -4.86 36.93 18.36
C ARG A 10 -4.93 35.42 18.13
N ASP A 11 -3.82 34.80 17.75
CA ASP A 11 -3.80 33.34 17.57
C ASP A 11 -3.96 32.60 18.90
N LYS A 12 -3.59 33.24 20.01
CA LYS A 12 -3.84 32.70 21.36
C LYS A 12 -5.32 32.80 21.73
N ASP A 13 -5.94 33.95 21.45
CA ASP A 13 -7.38 34.15 21.68
C ASP A 13 -8.22 33.14 20.90
N LEU A 14 -7.85 32.90 19.64
CA LEU A 14 -8.53 31.97 18.72
C LEU A 14 -8.10 30.51 18.91
N GLY A 15 -7.07 30.26 19.72
CA GLY A 15 -6.48 28.93 19.94
C GLY A 15 -5.81 28.31 18.69
N THR A 16 -5.50 29.11 17.68
CA THR A 16 -4.82 28.70 16.44
C THR A 16 -3.30 28.62 16.59
N ASN A 17 -2.75 29.19 17.68
CA ASN A 17 -1.33 29.18 18.01
C ASN A 17 -0.74 27.78 18.30
N LYS A 18 -1.57 26.73 18.31
CA LYS A 18 -1.19 25.32 18.55
C LYS A 18 -1.25 24.46 17.28
N SER A 19 -1.62 25.04 16.13
CA SER A 19 -1.80 24.35 14.86
C SER A 19 -0.89 24.93 13.78
N VAL A 20 -0.66 24.14 12.73
CA VAL A 20 -0.03 24.64 11.49
C VAL A 20 -1.11 25.33 10.67
N PHE A 21 -0.94 26.63 10.43
CA PHE A 21 -1.80 27.37 9.50
C PHE A 21 -1.59 26.89 8.07
N SER A 22 -2.69 26.68 7.35
CA SER A 22 -2.71 26.32 5.94
C SER A 22 -3.92 26.94 5.26
N VAL A 23 -3.88 27.04 3.94
CA VAL A 23 -5.01 27.52 3.13
C VAL A 23 -5.52 26.35 2.32
N LEU A 24 -6.82 26.06 2.40
CA LEU A 24 -7.41 24.94 1.68
C LEU A 24 -7.95 25.39 0.33
N GLY A 25 -7.40 24.82 -0.74
CA GLY A 25 -7.76 25.12 -2.13
C GLY A 25 -6.70 25.98 -2.84
N PRO A 26 -6.95 26.37 -4.11
CA PRO A 26 -6.03 27.20 -4.86
C PRO A 26 -5.87 28.55 -4.17
N HIS A 27 -4.64 28.87 -3.76
CA HIS A 27 -4.34 30.14 -3.10
C HIS A 27 -3.22 30.87 -3.81
N LEU A 28 -3.29 32.20 -3.80
CA LEU A 28 -2.35 33.07 -4.51
C LEU A 28 -1.64 34.07 -3.59
N GLY A 29 -1.75 33.89 -2.26
CA GLY A 29 -1.04 34.67 -1.27
C GLY A 29 0.48 34.49 -1.42
N HIS A 30 1.07 35.32 -2.26
CA HIS A 30 2.49 35.29 -2.60
C HIS A 30 3.35 35.53 -1.36
N TYR A 31 2.90 36.41 -0.45
CA TYR A 31 3.60 36.87 0.76
C TYR A 31 3.92 35.78 1.80
N TYR A 32 3.59 34.51 1.54
CA TYR A 32 4.03 33.34 2.32
C TYR A 32 5.28 32.65 1.73
N GLY A 33 5.78 33.12 0.60
CA GLY A 33 6.97 32.63 -0.10
C GLY A 33 6.68 31.82 -1.35
N ASP A 34 7.76 31.37 -2.01
CA ASP A 34 7.71 30.79 -3.36
C ASP A 34 7.85 29.25 -3.40
N VAL A 35 7.79 28.59 -2.24
CA VAL A 35 7.76 27.12 -2.14
C VAL A 35 6.34 26.67 -1.83
N PHE A 36 5.73 25.92 -2.75
CA PHE A 36 4.38 25.38 -2.57
C PHE A 36 4.48 23.93 -2.10
N ILE A 37 3.90 23.65 -0.95
CA ILE A 37 3.79 22.30 -0.40
C ILE A 37 2.32 21.90 -0.49
N VAL A 38 2.03 20.89 -1.31
CA VAL A 38 0.69 20.32 -1.45
C VAL A 38 0.59 19.13 -0.53
N PHE A 39 -0.36 19.17 0.40
CA PHE A 39 -0.66 18.05 1.27
C PHE A 39 -1.69 17.11 0.62
N LYS A 40 -1.54 15.83 0.92
CA LYS A 40 -2.54 14.79 0.75
C LYS A 40 -3.83 15.19 1.46
N ARG A 41 -4.99 15.05 0.80
CA ARG A 41 -6.32 15.43 1.33
C ARG A 41 -6.61 14.77 2.68
N GLU A 42 -6.06 13.58 2.87
CA GLU A 42 -6.09 12.73 4.04
C GLU A 42 -5.74 13.49 5.33
N ILE A 43 -4.89 14.50 5.29
CA ILE A 43 -4.55 15.29 6.48
C ILE A 43 -5.77 15.95 7.14
N LEU A 44 -6.83 16.25 6.37
CA LEU A 44 -8.09 16.80 6.90
C LEU A 44 -8.87 15.81 7.77
N HIS A 45 -8.54 14.51 7.70
CA HIS A 45 -9.12 13.47 8.55
C HIS A 45 -8.33 13.25 9.84
N HIS A 46 -7.27 14.03 10.07
CA HIS A 46 -6.60 14.06 11.36
C HIS A 46 -7.50 14.73 12.41
N PRO A 47 -7.62 14.23 13.65
CA PRO A 47 -8.53 14.79 14.63
C PRO A 47 -8.16 16.17 15.16
N ASP A 48 -6.90 16.56 14.96
CA ASP A 48 -6.44 17.94 15.24
C ASP A 48 -6.60 18.86 14.01
N ALA A 49 -6.99 18.32 12.85
CA ALA A 49 -7.19 19.08 11.63
C ALA A 49 -8.61 19.63 11.55
N ASN A 50 -8.77 20.94 11.46
CA ASN A 50 -10.05 21.60 11.25
C ASN A 50 -9.91 22.71 10.23
N PHE A 51 -11.02 23.22 9.73
CA PHE A 51 -10.99 24.36 8.82
C PHE A 51 -12.21 25.26 9.01
N SER A 52 -12.08 26.52 8.61
CA SER A 52 -13.14 27.51 8.53
C SER A 52 -13.17 28.12 7.14
N LEU A 53 -14.34 28.53 6.66
CA LEU A 53 -14.48 29.03 5.29
C LEU A 53 -13.81 30.38 5.02
N GLN A 54 -13.32 31.01 6.07
CA GLN A 54 -12.56 32.26 6.07
C GLN A 54 -11.51 32.20 7.18
N ALA A 55 -10.54 33.11 7.11
CA ALA A 55 -9.51 33.22 8.14
C ALA A 55 -10.09 33.45 9.54
N ALA A 56 -9.49 32.86 10.58
CA ALA A 56 -9.94 33.02 11.97
C ALA A 56 -9.97 34.49 12.40
N THR A 57 -9.01 35.28 11.90
CA THR A 57 -8.94 36.72 12.13
C THR A 57 -10.13 37.50 11.54
N SER A 58 -10.84 36.94 10.55
CA SER A 58 -12.06 37.55 9.99
C SER A 58 -13.24 37.54 10.98
N TYR A 59 -13.23 36.61 11.94
CA TYR A 59 -14.24 36.54 12.99
C TYR A 59 -13.98 37.58 14.07
N ALA A 60 -12.74 37.71 14.53
CA ALA A 60 -12.34 38.72 15.51
C ALA A 60 -12.49 40.16 14.99
N SER A 61 -12.30 40.39 13.68
CA SER A 61 -12.50 41.69 13.04
C SER A 61 -13.94 41.99 12.61
N GLY A 62 -14.85 41.01 12.68
CA GLY A 62 -16.22 41.12 12.17
C GLY A 62 -16.33 41.09 10.63
N ASN A 63 -15.21 40.99 9.91
CA ASN A 63 -15.21 40.90 8.45
C ASN A 63 -16.00 39.68 7.93
N CYS A 64 -16.06 38.59 8.69
CA CYS A 64 -16.81 37.38 8.32
C CYS A 64 -18.30 37.67 8.00
N PHE A 65 -18.93 38.62 8.68
CA PHE A 65 -20.36 38.93 8.50
C PHE A 65 -20.68 39.56 7.14
N SER A 66 -19.71 40.23 6.52
CA SER A 66 -19.90 40.81 5.18
C SER A 66 -20.03 39.73 4.09
N TRP A 67 -19.39 38.59 4.30
CA TRP A 67 -19.39 37.45 3.36
C TRP A 67 -20.42 36.39 3.74
N ARG A 68 -20.71 36.25 5.03
CA ARG A 68 -21.62 35.26 5.59
C ARG A 68 -22.72 35.97 6.39
N PRO A 69 -23.61 36.74 5.73
CA PRO A 69 -24.64 37.55 6.39
C PRO A 69 -25.68 36.73 7.17
N TRP A 70 -25.70 35.41 7.02
CA TRP A 70 -26.53 34.49 7.81
C TRP A 70 -25.96 34.16 9.19
N LEU A 71 -24.69 34.49 9.47
CA LEU A 71 -24.08 34.29 10.80
C LEU A 71 -24.44 35.38 11.81
N ARG A 72 -25.38 36.28 11.49
CA ARG A 72 -25.71 37.47 12.29
C ARG A 72 -25.73 37.16 13.78
N SER A 73 -24.82 37.83 14.50
CA SER A 73 -24.83 37.95 15.94
C SER A 73 -25.36 39.34 16.30
N ASP A 74 -26.24 39.42 17.29
CA ASP A 74 -26.73 40.69 17.84
C ASP A 74 -25.64 41.46 18.62
N SER A 75 -24.47 40.82 18.83
CA SER A 75 -23.33 41.36 19.54
C SER A 75 -22.07 41.41 18.66
N THR A 76 -21.38 42.54 18.70
CA THR A 76 -20.10 42.81 18.01
C THR A 76 -18.89 42.64 18.94
N SER A 77 -19.05 41.96 20.07
CA SER A 77 -17.94 41.75 21.01
C SER A 77 -16.89 40.79 20.42
N ASN A 78 -15.63 40.99 20.79
CA ASN A 78 -14.53 40.12 20.35
C ASN A 78 -14.73 38.67 20.81
N ASP A 79 -15.23 38.47 22.02
CA ASP A 79 -15.46 37.14 22.61
C ASP A 79 -16.55 36.37 21.86
N ASP A 80 -17.59 37.08 21.37
CA ASP A 80 -18.61 36.47 20.52
C ASP A 80 -18.06 36.06 19.16
N GLY A 81 -17.14 36.84 18.60
CA GLY A 81 -16.40 36.48 17.38
C GLY A 81 -15.57 35.22 17.55
N VAL A 82 -14.81 35.11 18.64
CA VAL A 82 -14.04 33.91 18.99
C VAL A 82 -14.95 32.70 19.20
N ASN A 83 -16.04 32.87 19.95
CA ASN A 83 -17.03 31.81 20.16
C ASN A 83 -17.67 31.35 18.85
N LEU A 84 -18.02 32.28 17.95
CA LEU A 84 -18.57 31.99 16.64
C LEU A 84 -17.57 31.24 15.75
N PHE A 85 -16.29 31.63 15.78
CA PHE A 85 -15.22 30.92 15.10
C PHE A 85 -15.21 29.45 15.52
N HIS A 86 -15.13 29.17 16.83
CA HIS A 86 -15.12 27.78 17.32
C HIS A 86 -16.39 26.99 16.97
N LYS A 87 -17.57 27.64 16.96
CA LYS A 87 -18.84 27.00 16.60
C LYS A 87 -18.99 26.70 15.11
N THR A 88 -18.22 27.37 14.24
CA THR A 88 -18.34 27.25 12.78
C THR A 88 -17.18 26.48 12.13
N LYS A 89 -16.23 25.99 12.94
CA LYS A 89 -15.18 25.07 12.46
C LYS A 89 -15.81 23.81 11.91
N LEU A 90 -15.31 23.40 10.76
CA LEU A 90 -15.63 22.14 10.11
C LEU A 90 -14.48 21.16 10.37
N HIS A 91 -14.84 19.90 10.54
CA HIS A 91 -13.93 18.85 10.95
C HIS A 91 -14.46 17.51 10.46
N ALA A 92 -13.59 16.58 10.06
CA ALA A 92 -13.99 15.31 9.45
C ALA A 92 -14.88 14.42 10.36
N ALA A 93 -14.76 14.60 11.67
CA ALA A 93 -15.61 13.92 12.65
C ALA A 93 -17.05 14.47 12.75
N ILE A 94 -17.33 15.63 12.17
CA ILE A 94 -18.68 16.19 12.14
C ILE A 94 -19.42 15.52 10.99
N THR A 95 -20.49 14.82 11.32
CA THR A 95 -21.37 14.17 10.37
C THR A 95 -21.87 15.15 9.29
N GLY A 96 -21.60 14.84 8.02
CA GLY A 96 -22.02 15.66 6.87
C GLY A 96 -21.24 16.97 6.69
N TYR A 97 -20.04 17.10 7.27
CA TYR A 97 -19.25 18.33 7.16
C TYR A 97 -18.91 18.70 5.71
N GLU A 98 -18.73 17.74 4.80
CA GLU A 98 -18.49 18.01 3.38
C GLU A 98 -19.70 18.69 2.74
N TYR A 99 -20.90 18.19 3.06
CA TYR A 99 -22.15 18.75 2.56
C TYR A 99 -22.38 20.15 3.12
N ALA A 100 -22.12 20.36 4.41
CA ALA A 100 -22.15 21.69 5.03
C ALA A 100 -21.15 22.65 4.38
N THR A 101 -19.92 22.19 4.13
CA THR A 101 -18.88 22.94 3.40
C THR A 101 -19.40 23.36 2.03
N ALA A 102 -19.92 22.41 1.24
CA ALA A 102 -20.41 22.67 -0.11
C ALA A 102 -21.56 23.68 -0.12
N LEU A 103 -22.54 23.53 0.77
CA LEU A 103 -23.67 24.45 0.88
C LEU A 103 -23.23 25.88 1.23
N GLU A 104 -22.30 26.02 2.17
CA GLU A 104 -21.80 27.35 2.52
C GLU A 104 -20.98 27.98 1.40
N LEU A 105 -20.14 27.20 0.69
CA LEU A 105 -19.41 27.71 -0.48
C LEU A 105 -20.38 28.18 -1.57
N ILE A 106 -21.43 27.42 -1.84
CA ILE A 106 -22.49 27.80 -2.77
C ILE A 106 -23.18 29.10 -2.32
N ALA A 107 -23.52 29.21 -1.03
CA ALA A 107 -24.16 30.39 -0.48
C ALA A 107 -23.26 31.64 -0.55
N MET A 108 -21.97 31.50 -0.19
CA MET A 108 -20.99 32.59 -0.25
C MET A 108 -20.80 33.08 -1.69
N MET A 109 -20.70 32.17 -2.66
CA MET A 109 -20.55 32.54 -4.07
C MET A 109 -21.81 33.14 -4.66
N SER A 110 -22.97 32.58 -4.32
CA SER A 110 -24.30 33.10 -4.69
C SER A 110 -24.44 34.57 -4.26
N GLN A 111 -24.07 34.88 -3.02
CA GLN A 111 -24.04 36.23 -2.47
C GLN A 111 -23.02 37.14 -3.17
N SER A 112 -21.76 36.70 -3.29
CA SER A 112 -20.67 37.52 -3.85
C SER A 112 -20.88 37.85 -5.33
N LEU A 113 -21.40 36.89 -6.10
CA LEU A 113 -21.62 37.02 -7.55
C LEU A 113 -23.04 37.46 -7.92
N LYS A 114 -23.95 37.60 -6.95
CA LYS A 114 -25.39 37.86 -7.17
C LYS A 114 -26.02 36.89 -8.16
N LYS A 115 -25.66 35.60 -8.06
CA LYS A 115 -26.19 34.50 -8.89
C LYS A 115 -27.10 33.63 -8.04
N LYS A 116 -28.04 32.91 -8.66
CA LYS A 116 -28.82 31.89 -7.95
C LYS A 116 -27.91 30.74 -7.51
N SER A 117 -28.13 30.21 -6.32
CA SER A 117 -27.34 29.09 -5.76
C SER A 117 -27.26 27.88 -6.69
N MET A 118 -28.35 27.55 -7.40
CA MET A 118 -28.42 26.47 -8.39
C MET A 118 -27.47 26.65 -9.58
N ASN A 119 -26.98 27.87 -9.82
CA ASN A 119 -26.08 28.20 -10.93
C ASN A 119 -24.61 28.27 -10.48
N ILE A 120 -24.32 27.95 -9.21
CA ILE A 120 -22.96 27.88 -8.70
C ILE A 120 -22.45 26.44 -8.87
N ASN A 121 -21.36 26.29 -9.60
CA ASN A 121 -20.64 25.03 -9.77
C ASN A 121 -19.18 25.18 -9.30
N LEU A 122 -18.43 24.07 -9.29
CA LEU A 122 -17.04 24.05 -8.83
C LEU A 122 -16.14 25.01 -9.62
N ASP A 123 -16.27 25.04 -10.95
CA ASP A 123 -15.52 25.96 -11.81
C ASP A 123 -15.77 27.44 -11.45
N THR A 124 -17.01 27.80 -11.12
CA THR A 124 -17.38 29.14 -10.66
C THR A 124 -16.69 29.48 -9.34
N ILE A 125 -16.64 28.54 -8.40
CA ILE A 125 -15.97 28.69 -7.10
C ILE A 125 -14.46 28.89 -7.31
N LEU A 126 -13.83 28.01 -8.09
CA LEU A 126 -12.38 28.05 -8.35
C LEU A 126 -11.97 29.36 -9.04
N LYS A 127 -12.67 29.76 -10.11
CA LYS A 127 -12.40 31.04 -10.80
C LYS A 127 -12.56 32.24 -9.88
N HIS A 128 -13.53 32.19 -8.96
CA HIS A 128 -13.71 33.27 -7.99
C HIS A 128 -12.56 33.31 -7.00
N TRP A 129 -12.18 32.18 -6.40
CA TRP A 129 -11.09 32.11 -5.43
C TRP A 129 -9.74 32.59 -5.98
N LEU A 130 -9.43 32.30 -7.24
CA LEU A 130 -8.23 32.80 -7.92
C LEU A 130 -8.20 34.34 -8.09
N THR A 131 -9.25 35.06 -7.70
CA THR A 131 -9.28 36.54 -7.69
C THR A 131 -9.22 37.13 -6.29
N ARG A 132 -9.09 36.30 -5.26
CA ARG A 132 -9.25 36.68 -3.85
C ARG A 132 -7.97 36.48 -3.05
N ASP A 133 -7.82 37.30 -2.01
CA ASP A 133 -6.71 37.18 -1.06
C ASP A 133 -6.84 35.88 -0.25
N SER A 134 -5.71 35.27 0.13
CA SER A 134 -5.68 34.00 0.85
C SER A 134 -6.40 34.03 2.20
N HIS A 135 -6.53 35.20 2.86
CA HIS A 135 -7.28 35.31 4.11
C HIS A 135 -8.80 35.29 3.92
N THR A 136 -9.27 35.43 2.68
CA THR A 136 -10.70 35.49 2.35
C THR A 136 -11.25 34.17 1.80
N VAL A 137 -10.37 33.16 1.68
CA VAL A 137 -10.72 31.78 1.30
C VAL A 137 -10.65 30.86 2.52
N ILE A 138 -10.72 29.55 2.31
CA ILE A 138 -10.77 28.57 3.40
C ILE A 138 -9.43 28.52 4.14
N GLU A 139 -9.49 28.74 5.45
CA GLU A 139 -8.35 28.57 6.35
C GLU A 139 -8.43 27.19 7.00
N ALA A 140 -7.33 26.44 6.93
CA ALA A 140 -7.17 25.16 7.58
C ALA A 140 -6.14 25.25 8.72
N HIS A 141 -6.44 24.57 9.81
CA HIS A 141 -5.59 24.37 10.95
C HIS A 141 -5.20 22.92 11.00
N LEU A 142 -3.96 22.62 10.63
CA LEU A 142 -3.41 21.28 10.58
C LEU A 142 -2.70 20.93 11.90
N PRO A 143 -2.41 19.64 12.15
CA PRO A 143 -1.73 19.20 13.36
C PRO A 143 -0.36 19.87 13.51
N GLN A 144 0.08 20.11 14.75
CA GLN A 144 1.36 20.76 15.03
C GLN A 144 2.56 20.01 14.43
N LEU A 145 2.45 18.69 14.32
CA LEU A 145 3.44 17.81 13.72
C LEU A 145 2.79 17.06 12.57
N ILE A 146 3.27 17.35 11.35
CA ILE A 146 2.79 16.70 10.13
C ILE A 146 3.91 15.77 9.64
N PRO A 147 3.68 14.45 9.62
CA PRO A 147 4.61 13.50 9.02
C PRO A 147 4.86 13.82 7.53
N LEU A 148 6.09 13.61 7.06
CA LEU A 148 6.48 13.98 5.69
C LEU A 148 5.75 13.17 4.60
N ASP A 149 5.25 11.98 4.93
CA ASP A 149 4.42 11.15 4.05
C ASP A 149 3.07 11.79 3.69
N TYR A 150 2.66 12.87 4.37
CA TYR A 150 1.49 13.68 3.98
C TYR A 150 1.76 14.67 2.87
N ILE A 151 3.01 14.92 2.53
CA ILE A 151 3.32 15.78 1.39
C ILE A 151 3.01 14.98 0.13
N ASP A 152 2.01 15.43 -0.62
CA ASP A 152 1.66 14.88 -1.93
C ASP A 152 2.67 15.36 -2.97
N HIS A 153 2.95 16.67 -2.98
CA HIS A 153 3.85 17.27 -3.97
C HIS A 153 4.51 18.55 -3.46
N ILE A 154 5.72 18.84 -3.96
CA ILE A 154 6.45 20.09 -3.70
C ILE A 154 6.70 20.80 -5.03
N TYR A 155 6.38 22.10 -5.11
CA TYR A 155 6.82 22.96 -6.20
C TYR A 155 7.81 23.97 -5.69
N MET A 156 8.93 24.09 -6.40
CA MET A 156 9.94 25.11 -6.14
C MET A 156 10.66 25.47 -7.44
N SER A 157 11.24 26.66 -7.51
CA SER A 157 12.16 26.99 -8.59
C SER A 157 13.53 26.34 -8.39
N GLN A 158 14.23 26.12 -9.50
CA GLN A 158 15.56 25.53 -9.50
C GLN A 158 16.55 26.39 -8.72
N ASN A 159 16.49 27.72 -8.86
CA ASN A 159 17.38 28.62 -8.15
C ASN A 159 17.12 28.67 -6.62
N ILE A 160 15.87 28.46 -6.17
CA ILE A 160 15.58 28.25 -4.74
C ILE A 160 16.13 26.90 -4.27
N PHE A 161 15.98 25.84 -5.06
CA PHE A 161 16.55 24.53 -4.70
C PHE A 161 18.08 24.59 -4.58
N ASP A 162 18.74 25.29 -5.50
CA ASP A 162 20.19 25.45 -5.54
C ASP A 162 20.73 26.36 -4.44
N SER A 163 19.90 27.22 -3.85
CA SER A 163 20.29 28.00 -2.67
C SER A 163 20.28 27.19 -1.37
N LEU A 164 19.60 26.04 -1.34
CA LEU A 164 19.59 25.14 -0.17
C LEU A 164 20.93 24.46 0.08
N SER A 165 21.17 24.06 1.33
CA SER A 165 22.37 23.30 1.69
C SER A 165 22.48 21.98 0.93
N THR A 166 23.70 21.51 0.68
CA THR A 166 23.94 20.21 0.03
C THR A 166 23.24 19.05 0.73
N ASN A 167 23.19 19.06 2.06
CA ASN A 167 22.50 18.01 2.83
C ASN A 167 20.98 18.09 2.64
N THR A 168 20.42 19.30 2.65
CA THR A 168 18.99 19.52 2.40
C THR A 168 18.59 19.07 1.00
N ARG A 169 19.37 19.41 -0.03
CA ARG A 169 19.12 18.97 -1.40
C ARG A 169 19.11 17.45 -1.53
N LYS A 170 20.14 16.78 -0.98
CA LYS A 170 20.20 15.31 -0.96
C LYS A 170 19.01 14.70 -0.24
N PHE A 171 18.62 15.26 0.90
CA PHE A 171 17.46 14.79 1.65
C PHE A 171 16.18 14.92 0.83
N ILE A 172 15.95 16.07 0.19
CA ILE A 172 14.77 16.29 -0.66
C ILE A 172 14.74 15.33 -1.84
N ASP A 173 15.86 15.15 -2.53
CA ASP A 173 15.97 14.28 -3.71
C ASP A 173 15.74 12.80 -3.37
N VAL A 174 16.07 12.37 -2.16
CA VAL A 174 15.85 11.00 -1.69
C VAL A 174 14.42 10.82 -1.17
N THR A 175 13.98 11.71 -0.27
CA THR A 175 12.70 11.57 0.45
C THR A 175 11.49 11.85 -0.43
N PHE A 176 11.59 12.85 -1.32
CA PHE A 176 10.48 13.29 -2.18
C PHE A 176 10.73 12.95 -3.65
N LYS A 177 11.49 11.88 -3.92
CA LYS A 177 11.76 11.42 -5.28
C LYS A 177 10.44 11.13 -6.00
N GLY A 178 10.19 11.84 -7.10
CA GLY A 178 8.94 11.72 -7.87
C GLY A 178 7.78 12.59 -7.37
N CYS A 179 7.93 13.25 -6.22
CA CYS A 179 6.92 14.13 -5.61
C CYS A 179 7.39 15.60 -5.56
N ILE A 180 8.33 15.99 -6.42
CA ILE A 180 8.87 17.34 -6.50
C ILE A 180 8.96 17.81 -7.95
N THR A 181 8.46 19.02 -8.21
CA THR A 181 8.65 19.74 -9.48
C THR A 181 9.58 20.91 -9.26
N LYS A 182 10.76 20.86 -9.89
CA LYS A 182 11.72 21.96 -9.95
C LYS A 182 11.51 22.72 -11.25
N THR A 183 11.11 23.98 -11.17
CA THR A 183 10.81 24.80 -12.36
C THR A 183 12.01 25.66 -12.75
N SER A 184 12.10 26.04 -14.02
CA SER A 184 13.20 26.89 -14.53
C SER A 184 13.02 28.39 -14.23
N HIS A 185 11.97 28.80 -13.53
CA HIS A 185 11.73 30.22 -13.21
C HIS A 185 12.83 30.73 -12.26
N GLU A 186 13.42 31.89 -12.54
CA GLU A 186 14.45 32.49 -11.69
C GLU A 186 13.82 33.49 -10.71
N ILE A 187 13.45 32.99 -9.53
CA ILE A 187 12.77 33.80 -8.52
C ILE A 187 13.76 34.63 -7.70
N GLU A 188 13.51 35.93 -7.56
CA GLU A 188 14.32 36.84 -6.74
C GLU A 188 14.26 36.43 -5.25
N LEU A 189 15.38 36.01 -4.64
CA LEU A 189 15.42 35.43 -3.29
C LEU A 189 15.27 36.45 -2.14
N ASP A 190 15.66 37.72 -2.36
CA ASP A 190 15.81 38.72 -1.28
C ASP A 190 14.75 39.85 -1.32
N ARG A 191 13.68 39.68 -2.11
CA ARG A 191 12.68 40.74 -2.29
C ARG A 191 11.57 40.64 -1.25
N PHE A 192 11.41 41.71 -0.46
CA PHE A 192 10.26 41.89 0.42
C PHE A 192 8.97 41.95 -0.41
N GLU A 193 7.99 41.15 -0.03
CA GLU A 193 6.74 41.04 -0.75
C GLU A 193 5.81 42.20 -0.37
N GLY A 194 5.22 42.81 -1.40
CA GLY A 194 4.33 43.97 -1.28
C GLY A 194 3.04 43.64 -0.49
N PRO A 195 2.05 44.54 -0.53
CA PRO A 195 0.85 44.41 0.28
C PRO A 195 0.08 43.12 -0.04
N PHE A 196 -0.71 42.64 0.92
CA PHE A 196 -1.57 41.46 0.77
C PHE A 196 -2.37 41.49 -0.54
N GLY A 197 -2.39 40.35 -1.24
CA GLY A 197 -3.14 40.21 -2.47
C GLY A 197 -2.86 38.93 -3.25
N PRO A 198 -3.69 38.64 -4.27
CA PRO A 198 -3.62 37.41 -5.06
C PRO A 198 -2.57 37.46 -6.18
N LYS A 199 -1.79 38.53 -6.33
CA LYS A 199 -0.80 38.64 -7.40
C LYS A 199 0.46 39.32 -6.89
N PRO A 200 1.65 38.74 -7.13
CA PRO A 200 2.91 39.40 -6.82
C PRO A 200 3.17 40.55 -7.81
N ASP A 201 3.98 41.53 -7.40
CA ASP A 201 4.38 42.66 -8.25
C ASP A 201 5.37 42.24 -9.37
N SER A 202 6.01 41.07 -9.23
CA SER A 202 7.01 40.57 -10.20
C SER A 202 6.36 39.70 -11.26
N LYS A 203 6.59 40.04 -12.54
CA LYS A 203 6.10 39.26 -13.69
C LYS A 203 6.56 37.79 -13.65
N ILE A 204 7.81 37.54 -13.31
CA ILE A 204 8.37 36.18 -13.25
C ILE A 204 7.67 35.35 -12.15
N ARG A 205 7.36 35.99 -11.01
CA ARG A 205 6.62 35.33 -9.92
C ARG A 205 5.16 35.08 -10.29
N ILE A 206 4.53 35.99 -11.04
CA ILE A 206 3.18 35.74 -11.60
C ILE A 206 3.21 34.51 -12.50
N GLU A 207 4.15 34.45 -13.44
CA GLU A 207 4.30 33.32 -14.36
C GLU A 207 4.55 31.99 -13.62
N TYR A 208 5.40 32.01 -12.60
CA TYR A 208 5.65 30.84 -11.75
C TYR A 208 4.41 30.41 -10.95
N GLN A 209 3.73 31.35 -10.30
CA GLN A 209 2.51 31.08 -9.53
C GLN A 209 1.40 30.53 -10.44
N ASP A 210 1.17 31.14 -11.60
CA ASP A 210 0.19 30.69 -12.58
C ASP A 210 0.51 29.28 -13.09
N PHE A 211 1.79 28.97 -13.33
CA PHE A 211 2.24 27.63 -13.70
C PHE A 211 1.89 26.60 -12.61
N VAL A 212 2.25 26.87 -11.35
CA VAL A 212 2.02 25.94 -10.24
C VAL A 212 0.52 25.69 -10.05
N ILE A 213 -0.30 26.74 -10.03
CA ILE A 213 -1.75 26.61 -9.85
C ILE A 213 -2.41 25.87 -11.01
N LYS A 214 -2.00 26.13 -12.24
CA LYS A 214 -2.49 25.40 -13.41
C LYS A 214 -2.19 23.91 -13.30
N ASP A 215 -0.95 23.55 -12.95
CA ASP A 215 -0.54 22.14 -12.81
C ASP A 215 -1.31 21.44 -11.68
N ILE A 216 -1.53 22.11 -10.55
CA ILE A 216 -2.34 21.59 -9.44
C ILE A 216 -3.78 21.31 -9.89
N ILE A 217 -4.42 22.26 -10.58
CA ILE A 217 -5.80 22.10 -11.07
C ILE A 217 -5.89 20.98 -12.11
N GLU A 218 -4.92 20.89 -13.01
CA GLU A 218 -4.89 19.85 -14.05
C GLU A 218 -4.72 18.45 -13.44
N LYS A 219 -3.76 18.27 -12.51
CA LYS A 219 -3.56 17.02 -11.78
C LYS A 219 -4.78 16.62 -10.97
N TYR A 220 -5.45 17.59 -10.33
CA TYR A 220 -6.70 17.34 -9.61
C TYR A 220 -7.80 16.85 -10.56
N GLY A 221 -7.98 17.52 -11.71
CA GLY A 221 -8.96 17.12 -12.72
C GLY A 221 -8.70 15.71 -13.29
N GLN A 222 -7.45 15.34 -13.52
CA GLN A 222 -7.09 13.99 -13.98
C GLN A 222 -7.41 12.92 -12.93
N ARG A 223 -7.12 13.19 -11.65
CA ARG A 223 -7.43 12.29 -10.53
C ARG A 223 -8.93 12.09 -10.32
N ASP A 224 -9.75 13.12 -10.50
CA ASP A 224 -11.23 12.98 -10.44
C ASP A 224 -11.77 12.08 -11.56
N ILE A 225 -11.18 12.13 -12.77
CA ILE A 225 -11.59 11.30 -13.92
C ILE A 225 -11.17 9.83 -13.74
N HIS A 226 -10.04 9.58 -13.07
CA HIS A 226 -9.43 8.25 -12.90
C HIS A 226 -9.55 7.73 -11.46
N SER A 227 -10.49 8.24 -10.66
CA SER A 227 -10.66 7.83 -9.27
C SER A 227 -11.12 6.37 -9.19
N ILE A 228 -10.15 5.46 -9.07
CA ILE A 228 -10.38 4.02 -8.89
C ILE A 228 -10.76 3.70 -7.43
N SER A 229 -10.49 4.59 -6.47
CA SER A 229 -10.82 4.35 -5.05
C SER A 229 -11.71 5.45 -4.48
N ARG A 230 -12.72 5.06 -3.70
CA ARG A 230 -13.49 5.97 -2.86
C ARG A 230 -12.54 6.91 -2.10
N PRO A 231 -12.89 8.20 -1.92
CA PRO A 231 -12.10 9.08 -1.07
C PRO A 231 -11.93 8.42 0.30
N ILE A 232 -10.70 8.39 0.78
CA ILE A 232 -10.37 7.87 2.11
C ILE A 232 -11.17 8.67 3.14
N GLN A 233 -12.02 8.00 3.93
CA GLN A 233 -12.94 8.62 4.89
C GLN A 233 -12.57 8.39 6.36
N GLY A 234 -11.57 7.55 6.64
CA GLY A 234 -11.24 7.15 8.01
C GLY A 234 -10.40 8.18 8.77
N THR A 235 -10.53 8.20 10.09
CA THR A 235 -9.71 9.05 10.98
C THR A 235 -8.25 8.64 10.89
N ILE A 236 -7.39 9.64 10.94
CA ILE A 236 -5.94 9.49 10.86
C ILE A 236 -5.31 10.00 12.14
N ILE A 237 -4.42 9.25 12.77
CA ILE A 237 -3.80 9.69 14.02
C ILE A 237 -2.41 9.12 14.18
N THR A 238 -1.51 9.87 14.82
CA THR A 238 -0.24 9.34 15.31
C THR A 238 -0.30 9.28 16.83
N ILE A 239 -0.20 8.08 17.41
CA ILE A 239 -0.32 7.87 18.86
C ILE A 239 1.07 7.74 19.45
N PRO A 240 1.44 8.55 20.46
CA PRO A 240 2.72 8.39 21.15
C PRO A 240 2.76 7.08 21.95
N SER A 241 3.95 6.53 22.16
CA SER A 241 4.13 5.39 23.06
C SER A 241 3.64 5.73 24.47
N SER A 242 2.74 4.93 25.03
CA SER A 242 2.18 5.14 26.37
C SER A 242 2.12 3.87 27.21
N ASP A 243 2.75 2.78 26.76
CA ASP A 243 2.62 1.45 27.36
C ASP A 243 1.15 1.06 27.61
N LEU A 244 0.27 1.45 26.68
CA LEU A 244 -1.16 1.22 26.72
C LEU A 244 -1.89 1.90 27.89
N THR A 245 -1.29 2.93 28.49
CA THR A 245 -1.90 3.71 29.58
C THR A 245 -2.70 4.91 29.07
N ASP A 246 -2.28 5.51 27.95
CA ASP A 246 -3.02 6.61 27.34
C ASP A 246 -3.92 6.10 26.21
N HIS A 247 -5.22 6.39 26.32
CA HIS A 247 -6.23 6.01 25.34
C HIS A 247 -6.76 7.23 24.62
N TYR A 248 -6.44 7.33 23.33
CA TYR A 248 -7.02 8.34 22.49
C TYR A 248 -8.44 7.93 22.07
N VAL A 249 -9.44 8.77 22.35
CA VAL A 249 -10.83 8.53 21.97
C VAL A 249 -11.08 9.08 20.58
N LEU A 250 -11.57 8.26 19.67
CA LEU A 250 -12.01 8.76 18.37
C LEU A 250 -13.18 9.73 18.53
N PRO A 251 -13.19 10.83 17.76
CA PRO A 251 -14.22 11.87 17.89
C PRO A 251 -15.61 11.42 17.41
N ILE A 252 -15.69 10.34 16.63
CA ILE A 252 -16.95 9.72 16.19
C ILE A 252 -17.23 8.43 16.98
N THR A 253 -18.44 8.33 17.52
CA THR A 253 -18.95 7.10 18.16
C THR A 253 -19.62 6.18 17.15
N ILE A 254 -19.76 4.90 17.49
CA ILE A 254 -20.43 3.90 16.64
C ILE A 254 -21.89 4.33 16.36
N SER A 255 -22.59 4.88 17.36
CA SER A 255 -23.96 5.37 17.18
C SER A 255 -24.05 6.59 16.26
N GLN A 256 -23.05 7.48 16.26
CA GLN A 256 -22.99 8.61 15.33
C GLN A 256 -22.71 8.15 13.90
N ALA A 257 -21.77 7.22 13.72
CA ALA A 257 -21.52 6.60 12.42
C ALA A 257 -22.78 5.91 11.87
N TYR A 258 -23.53 5.21 12.73
CA TYR A 258 -24.78 4.54 12.32
C TYR A 258 -25.87 5.53 11.91
N LYS A 259 -25.99 6.66 12.62
CA LYS A 259 -26.94 7.72 12.24
C LYS A 259 -26.62 8.28 10.86
N GLN A 260 -25.35 8.49 10.53
CA GLN A 260 -24.95 8.93 9.18
C GLN A 260 -25.32 7.88 8.14
N TYR A 261 -24.99 6.62 8.40
CA TYR A 261 -25.35 5.52 7.52
C TYR A 261 -26.87 5.48 7.23
N LYS A 262 -27.73 5.70 8.23
CA LYS A 262 -29.19 5.76 8.03
C LYS A 262 -29.67 6.95 7.18
N VAL A 263 -28.94 8.06 7.16
CA VAL A 263 -29.29 9.21 6.30
C VAL A 263 -29.11 8.83 4.83
N ASP A 264 -28.01 8.13 4.52
CA ASP A 264 -27.69 7.70 3.16
C ASP A 264 -28.49 6.46 2.74
N TYR A 265 -28.92 5.64 3.71
CA TYR A 265 -29.66 4.38 3.51
C TYR A 265 -30.97 4.34 4.30
N SER A 266 -31.86 5.27 4.00
CA SER A 266 -33.13 5.48 4.72
C SER A 266 -34.10 4.28 4.75
N ASN A 267 -33.88 3.29 3.89
CA ASN A 267 -34.72 2.08 3.78
C ASN A 267 -34.26 0.91 4.67
N VAL A 268 -33.16 1.03 5.42
CA VAL A 268 -32.69 -0.03 6.33
C VAL A 268 -33.57 -0.06 7.58
N SER A 269 -34.40 -1.10 7.68
CA SER A 269 -35.40 -1.26 8.75
C SER A 269 -34.89 -2.02 9.98
N SER A 270 -33.77 -2.74 9.87
CA SER A 270 -33.19 -3.52 10.98
C SER A 270 -32.08 -2.73 11.67
N ASP A 271 -32.18 -2.61 13.00
CA ASP A 271 -31.08 -2.11 13.85
C ASP A 271 -30.03 -3.18 14.17
N ASP A 272 -30.28 -4.42 13.75
CA ASP A 272 -29.40 -5.56 13.95
C ASP A 272 -28.59 -5.84 12.67
N ILE A 273 -27.75 -4.87 12.31
CA ILE A 273 -26.78 -5.02 11.24
C ILE A 273 -25.36 -5.13 11.82
N PRO A 274 -24.49 -5.97 11.23
CA PRO A 274 -23.09 -5.98 11.62
C PRO A 274 -22.45 -4.64 11.28
N PHE A 275 -21.37 -4.32 11.99
CA PHE A 275 -20.52 -3.20 11.62
C PHE A 275 -19.06 -3.62 11.58
N TYR A 276 -18.28 -2.84 10.84
CA TYR A 276 -16.90 -3.12 10.53
C TYR A 276 -16.07 -1.91 10.93
N ILE A 277 -14.91 -2.17 11.53
CA ILE A 277 -13.91 -1.14 11.75
C ILE A 277 -12.67 -1.52 10.94
N TYR A 278 -12.32 -0.67 9.98
CA TYR A 278 -11.09 -0.78 9.21
C TYR A 278 -10.07 0.19 9.76
N TRP A 279 -8.80 -0.18 9.75
CA TRP A 279 -7.70 0.75 10.01
C TRP A 279 -6.43 0.25 9.37
N GLN A 280 -5.48 1.15 9.21
CA GLN A 280 -4.14 0.87 8.69
C GLN A 280 -3.10 1.21 9.74
N VAL A 281 -2.12 0.35 9.93
CA VAL A 281 -1.02 0.61 10.86
C VAL A 281 0.30 0.04 10.33
N MET A 282 1.39 0.76 10.58
CA MET A 282 2.75 0.26 10.37
C MET A 282 3.32 -0.31 11.67
N ASN A 283 4.06 -1.41 11.57
CA ASN A 283 4.81 -2.05 12.66
C ASN A 283 4.01 -2.60 13.85
N GLY A 284 2.68 -2.52 13.84
CA GLY A 284 1.82 -3.05 14.91
C GLY A 284 2.11 -2.44 16.28
N ASP A 285 1.93 -3.23 17.35
CA ASP A 285 2.10 -2.85 18.77
C ASP A 285 1.06 -1.85 19.32
N MET A 286 -0.19 -2.01 18.85
CA MET A 286 -1.29 -1.13 19.20
C MET A 286 -2.52 -1.87 19.69
N MET A 287 -3.39 -1.14 20.39
CA MET A 287 -4.66 -1.62 20.88
C MET A 287 -5.80 -0.77 20.33
N LEU A 288 -6.79 -1.42 19.72
CA LEU A 288 -8.09 -0.84 19.41
C LEU A 288 -9.10 -1.37 20.44
N THR A 289 -9.75 -0.46 21.15
CA THR A 289 -10.67 -0.80 22.25
C THR A 289 -12.04 -0.18 21.99
N LEU A 290 -13.08 -0.99 22.04
CA LEU A 290 -14.46 -0.52 22.05
C LEU A 290 -14.98 -0.56 23.47
N SER A 291 -15.68 0.49 23.90
CA SER A 291 -16.21 0.56 25.27
C SER A 291 -17.60 1.16 25.33
N ASN A 292 -18.32 0.86 26.40
CA ASN A 292 -19.63 1.43 26.70
C ASN A 292 -19.55 2.88 27.22
N GLU A 293 -18.44 3.25 27.85
CA GLU A 293 -18.14 4.61 28.32
C GLU A 293 -16.71 5.02 27.92
N GLN A 294 -16.40 6.32 27.86
CA GLN A 294 -15.05 6.77 27.57
C GLN A 294 -14.09 6.33 28.67
N ILE A 295 -12.98 5.69 28.29
CA ILE A 295 -11.93 5.27 29.22
C ILE A 295 -11.28 6.50 29.88
N ASN A 296 -11.25 6.52 31.21
CA ASN A 296 -10.60 7.54 32.01
C ASN A 296 -9.73 6.87 33.08
N THR A 297 -8.42 6.88 32.87
CA THR A 297 -7.44 6.26 33.78
C THR A 297 -7.36 6.93 35.15
N GLY A 298 -7.79 8.20 35.26
CA GLY A 298 -7.84 8.94 36.52
C GLY A 298 -9.07 8.65 37.38
N LYS A 299 -10.02 7.81 36.93
CA LYS A 299 -11.28 7.53 37.64
C LYS A 299 -11.53 6.04 37.76
N GLN A 300 -12.14 5.63 38.88
CA GLN A 300 -12.67 4.28 38.99
C GLN A 300 -13.92 4.14 38.12
N GLN A 301 -13.87 3.24 37.14
CA GLN A 301 -15.00 2.90 36.27
C GLN A 301 -15.38 1.42 36.49
N PRO A 302 -16.21 1.10 37.50
CA PRO A 302 -16.57 -0.28 37.83
C PRO A 302 -17.44 -0.93 36.74
N ASN A 303 -18.19 -0.12 35.99
CA ASN A 303 -19.11 -0.57 34.94
C ASN A 303 -18.49 -0.53 33.54
N LEU A 304 -17.21 -0.18 33.42
CA LEU A 304 -16.50 -0.16 32.14
C LEU A 304 -16.45 -1.58 31.57
N ARG A 305 -17.06 -1.75 30.41
CA ARG A 305 -17.02 -2.97 29.61
C ARG A 305 -16.28 -2.64 28.32
N CYS A 306 -15.31 -3.48 27.98
CA CYS A 306 -14.48 -3.27 26.80
C CYS A 306 -14.43 -4.52 25.92
N LEU A 307 -14.40 -4.31 24.62
CA LEU A 307 -13.82 -5.25 23.65
C LEU A 307 -12.45 -4.72 23.27
N ILE A 308 -11.42 -5.54 23.44
CA ILE A 308 -10.03 -5.20 23.14
C ILE A 308 -9.57 -6.04 21.96
N SER A 309 -9.04 -5.36 20.95
CA SER A 309 -8.31 -5.93 19.83
C SER A 309 -6.87 -5.44 19.88
N TYR A 310 -5.94 -6.33 20.21
CA TYR A 310 -4.52 -6.01 20.24
C TYR A 310 -3.81 -6.61 19.03
N ILE A 311 -3.04 -5.76 18.35
CA ILE A 311 -2.20 -6.11 17.22
C ILE A 311 -0.76 -6.11 17.71
N ALA A 312 -0.13 -7.27 17.70
CA ALA A 312 1.24 -7.44 18.16
C ALA A 312 2.23 -6.60 17.35
N GLU A 313 3.39 -6.32 17.93
CA GLU A 313 4.51 -5.71 17.20
C GLU A 313 4.94 -6.58 16.00
N LYS A 314 5.44 -5.91 14.95
CA LYS A 314 6.03 -6.57 13.80
C LYS A 314 7.12 -7.58 14.25
N PRO A 315 7.10 -8.82 13.72
CA PRO A 315 8.13 -9.82 14.01
C PRO A 315 9.54 -9.32 13.70
N SER A 316 10.50 -9.69 14.54
CA SER A 316 11.92 -9.40 14.28
C SER A 316 12.41 -10.24 13.10
N THR A 317 13.01 -9.58 12.11
CA THR A 317 13.69 -10.25 10.99
C THR A 317 15.15 -10.62 11.30
N LYS A 318 15.65 -10.28 12.50
CA LYS A 318 17.04 -10.52 12.90
C LYS A 318 17.31 -11.94 13.40
N ASP A 319 16.28 -12.69 13.77
CA ASP A 319 16.41 -14.04 14.30
C ASP A 319 16.24 -15.08 13.18
N PHE A 320 17.00 -16.18 13.26
CA PHE A 320 16.92 -17.29 12.30
C PHE A 320 15.63 -18.11 12.48
N HIS A 321 14.96 -17.96 13.62
CA HIS A 321 13.66 -18.56 13.89
C HIS A 321 12.58 -17.50 13.89
N TYR A 322 11.61 -17.63 12.97
CA TYR A 322 10.43 -16.77 12.96
C TYR A 322 9.69 -16.91 14.29
N HIS A 323 9.54 -15.81 15.01
CA HIS A 323 8.73 -15.70 16.20
C HIS A 323 7.88 -14.44 16.13
N GLU A 324 6.61 -14.59 16.46
CA GLU A 324 5.64 -13.50 16.49
C GLU A 324 4.96 -13.46 17.86
N ASN A 325 4.79 -12.24 18.38
CA ASN A 325 4.05 -12.01 19.61
C ASN A 325 2.53 -12.19 19.38
N GLU A 326 1.79 -12.49 20.44
CA GLU A 326 0.37 -12.81 20.31
C GLU A 326 -0.47 -11.58 19.96
N SER A 327 -1.13 -11.60 18.80
CA SER A 327 -2.29 -10.74 18.52
C SER A 327 -3.54 -11.40 19.09
N TYR A 328 -4.47 -10.63 19.65
CA TYR A 328 -5.59 -11.22 20.40
C TYR A 328 -6.88 -10.38 20.48
N LEU A 329 -7.97 -11.07 20.81
CA LEU A 329 -9.24 -10.50 21.26
C LEU A 329 -9.45 -10.76 22.76
N TYR A 330 -9.95 -9.76 23.49
CA TYR A 330 -10.17 -9.84 24.93
C TYR A 330 -11.33 -8.95 25.39
N ASN A 331 -12.03 -9.31 26.47
CA ASN A 331 -13.17 -8.57 27.03
C ASN A 331 -12.93 -7.98 28.43
N GLY A 332 -11.69 -8.00 28.91
CA GLY A 332 -11.33 -7.39 30.19
C GLY A 332 -10.98 -5.91 30.07
N ARG A 333 -10.02 -5.44 30.87
CA ARG A 333 -9.63 -4.02 30.92
C ARG A 333 -8.36 -3.77 30.10
N PRO A 334 -8.24 -2.60 29.44
CA PRO A 334 -7.15 -2.33 28.51
C PRO A 334 -5.75 -2.36 29.16
N PHE A 335 -5.65 -1.91 30.41
CA PHE A 335 -4.41 -1.91 31.20
C PHE A 335 -4.02 -3.29 31.76
N GLN A 336 -4.71 -4.37 31.37
CA GLN A 336 -4.35 -5.74 31.75
C GLN A 336 -3.43 -6.42 30.73
N HIS A 337 -2.89 -5.69 29.75
CA HIS A 337 -2.07 -6.25 28.67
C HIS A 337 -0.94 -7.18 29.18
N GLU A 338 -0.18 -6.78 30.20
CA GLU A 338 0.89 -7.62 30.77
C GLU A 338 0.35 -8.91 31.41
N PHE A 339 -0.78 -8.83 32.12
CA PHE A 339 -1.43 -9.99 32.72
C PHE A 339 -2.00 -10.95 31.65
N VAL A 340 -2.50 -10.38 30.55
CA VAL A 340 -3.06 -11.11 29.42
C VAL A 340 -1.97 -11.84 28.64
N THR A 341 -0.83 -11.20 28.40
CA THR A 341 0.31 -11.78 27.66
C THR A 341 1.13 -12.79 28.48
N SER A 342 1.15 -12.65 29.81
CA SER A 342 1.77 -13.61 30.73
C SER A 342 0.86 -14.78 31.12
N GLY A 343 -0.46 -14.67 30.87
CA GLY A 343 -1.48 -15.67 31.19
C GLY A 343 -2.15 -16.29 29.96
N ALA A 344 -3.00 -17.29 30.16
CA ALA A 344 -3.78 -17.92 29.09
C ALA A 344 -5.20 -17.32 28.88
N LYS A 345 -5.47 -16.12 29.40
CA LYS A 345 -6.84 -15.57 29.55
C LYS A 345 -7.29 -14.69 28.38
N ASN A 346 -7.07 -15.12 27.13
CA ASN A 346 -7.51 -14.38 25.95
C ASN A 346 -8.77 -15.05 25.41
N ALA A 347 -9.69 -14.29 24.82
CA ALA A 347 -10.89 -14.87 24.21
C ALA A 347 -10.53 -15.62 22.92
N ALA A 348 -9.62 -15.05 22.13
CA ALA A 348 -8.98 -15.69 20.98
C ALA A 348 -7.61 -15.04 20.73
N LYS A 349 -6.66 -15.78 20.15
CA LYS A 349 -5.30 -15.26 19.87
C LYS A 349 -4.61 -16.01 18.73
N SER A 350 -3.63 -15.37 18.12
CA SER A 350 -2.76 -15.99 17.10
C SER A 350 -1.30 -15.56 17.27
N ARG A 351 -0.38 -16.50 16.98
CA ARG A 351 1.09 -16.28 16.88
C ARG A 351 1.59 -16.40 15.44
N CYS A 352 0.67 -16.32 14.49
CA CYS A 352 0.96 -16.39 13.06
C CYS A 352 0.19 -15.33 12.27
N PHE A 353 -0.22 -14.26 12.95
CA PHE A 353 -1.03 -13.20 12.35
C PHE A 353 -0.24 -12.39 11.33
N TYR A 354 1.10 -12.40 11.32
CA TYR A 354 1.90 -11.71 10.30
C TYR A 354 2.52 -12.67 9.26
N ILE A 355 2.30 -13.98 9.36
CA ILE A 355 2.94 -14.94 8.45
C ILE A 355 2.50 -14.68 7.01
N GLY A 356 3.47 -14.40 6.14
CA GLY A 356 3.22 -14.16 4.72
C GLY A 356 2.87 -12.72 4.35
N CYS A 357 2.61 -11.85 5.34
CA CYS A 357 2.31 -10.45 5.09
C CYS A 357 3.55 -9.66 4.65
N ASN A 358 3.37 -8.67 3.79
CA ASN A 358 4.32 -7.58 3.65
C ASN A 358 4.16 -6.65 4.87
N THR A 359 5.16 -6.67 5.75
CA THR A 359 5.18 -5.92 7.02
C THR A 359 6.05 -4.66 6.93
N ASP A 360 6.60 -4.34 5.75
CA ASP A 360 7.40 -3.15 5.51
C ASP A 360 6.56 -1.94 5.09
N ASP A 361 5.24 -2.10 4.99
CA ASP A 361 4.28 -1.05 4.61
C ASP A 361 3.07 -1.01 5.58
N PHE A 362 2.17 -0.05 5.39
CA PHE A 362 0.89 0.03 6.10
C PHE A 362 0.05 -1.23 5.85
N MET A 363 -0.25 -1.91 6.95
CA MET A 363 -1.11 -3.08 6.93
C MET A 363 -2.54 -2.69 7.24
N THR A 364 -3.49 -3.16 6.43
CA THR A 364 -4.91 -2.91 6.65
C THR A 364 -5.51 -4.06 7.45
N PHE A 365 -6.26 -3.72 8.50
CA PHE A 365 -6.96 -4.69 9.35
C PHE A 365 -8.46 -4.42 9.32
N CYS A 366 -9.24 -5.45 9.61
CA CYS A 366 -10.70 -5.38 9.74
C CYS A 366 -11.14 -6.07 11.03
N LEU A 367 -11.88 -5.34 11.86
CA LEU A 367 -12.63 -5.87 12.98
C LEU A 367 -14.12 -5.88 12.62
N GLU A 368 -14.66 -7.07 12.38
CA GLU A 368 -16.08 -7.31 12.12
C GLU A 368 -16.81 -7.63 13.42
N ILE A 369 -17.95 -6.99 13.64
CA ILE A 369 -18.76 -7.13 14.85
C ILE A 369 -20.21 -7.44 14.49
N GLN A 370 -20.65 -8.63 14.88
CA GLN A 370 -22.00 -9.12 14.69
C GLN A 370 -22.76 -9.09 16.03
N ARG A 371 -23.60 -8.06 16.20
CA ARG A 371 -24.27 -7.78 17.48
C ARG A 371 -25.29 -8.84 17.90
N SER A 372 -26.07 -9.40 16.96
CA SER A 372 -27.04 -10.46 17.26
C SER A 372 -26.41 -11.75 17.75
N THR A 373 -25.32 -12.16 17.12
CA THR A 373 -24.66 -13.44 17.42
C THR A 373 -23.62 -13.32 18.53
N GLY A 374 -23.20 -12.09 18.87
CA GLY A 374 -22.08 -11.87 19.80
C GLY A 374 -20.71 -12.15 19.17
N LYS A 375 -20.65 -12.38 17.86
CA LYS A 375 -19.41 -12.76 17.17
C LYS A 375 -18.55 -11.54 16.83
N VAL A 376 -17.26 -11.66 17.08
CA VAL A 376 -16.23 -10.69 16.73
C VAL A 376 -15.15 -11.40 15.92
N ILE A 377 -14.72 -10.81 14.81
CA ILE A 377 -13.68 -11.36 13.93
C ILE A 377 -12.65 -10.28 13.63
N LEU A 378 -11.40 -10.54 13.97
CA LEU A 378 -10.25 -9.74 13.57
C LEU A 378 -9.52 -10.43 12.41
N SER A 379 -9.22 -9.70 11.35
CA SER A 379 -8.59 -10.24 10.13
C SER A 379 -7.77 -9.18 9.40
N HIS A 380 -6.91 -9.62 8.47
CA HIS A 380 -6.29 -8.73 7.49
C HIS A 380 -7.32 -8.30 6.45
N ALA A 381 -7.15 -7.06 5.98
CA ALA A 381 -7.81 -6.49 4.83
C ALA A 381 -6.75 -5.92 3.87
N GLY A 382 -7.18 -5.39 2.73
CA GLY A 382 -6.32 -4.86 1.69
C GLY A 382 -5.37 -5.91 1.09
N PRO A 383 -4.22 -5.51 0.52
CA PRO A 383 -3.31 -6.41 -0.17
C PRO A 383 -2.74 -7.54 0.69
N ASN A 384 -2.68 -7.39 2.02
CA ASN A 384 -2.19 -8.47 2.88
C ASN A 384 -3.22 -9.59 3.08
N SER A 385 -4.52 -9.31 2.91
CA SER A 385 -5.58 -10.32 2.99
C SER A 385 -5.49 -11.39 1.88
N ILE A 386 -4.76 -11.09 0.80
CA ILE A 386 -4.41 -12.00 -0.29
C ILE A 386 -3.41 -13.06 0.17
N TYR A 387 -2.44 -12.68 1.02
CA TYR A 387 -1.32 -13.54 1.42
C TYR A 387 -1.57 -14.25 2.75
N ASN A 388 -2.36 -13.63 3.62
CA ASN A 388 -2.66 -14.15 4.94
C ASN A 388 -4.17 -14.07 5.22
N HIS A 389 -4.78 -15.25 5.38
CA HIS A 389 -6.19 -15.41 5.68
C HIS A 389 -6.46 -15.75 7.16
N GLU A 390 -5.45 -15.65 8.02
CA GLU A 390 -5.61 -15.88 9.46
C GLU A 390 -6.68 -14.95 10.03
N GLN A 391 -7.57 -15.53 10.82
CA GLN A 391 -8.63 -14.80 11.53
C GLN A 391 -8.59 -15.12 13.01
N ILE A 392 -8.67 -14.09 13.84
CA ILE A 392 -8.84 -14.23 15.29
C ILE A 392 -10.31 -13.94 15.58
N SER A 393 -11.09 -14.98 15.87
CA SER A 393 -12.53 -14.83 16.11
C SER A 393 -12.94 -15.36 17.48
N SER A 394 -13.89 -14.68 18.12
CA SER A 394 -14.51 -15.10 19.37
C SER A 394 -16.00 -14.75 19.40
N THR A 395 -16.78 -15.52 20.16
CA THR A 395 -18.19 -15.24 20.42
C THR A 395 -18.37 -14.88 21.89
N PHE A 396 -18.95 -13.72 22.16
CA PHE A 396 -19.20 -13.23 23.51
C PHE A 396 -20.69 -13.36 23.85
N SER A 397 -20.99 -13.98 24.99
CA SER A 397 -22.36 -13.98 25.49
C SER A 397 -22.75 -12.58 26.00
N LYS A 398 -24.05 -12.25 25.98
CA LYS A 398 -24.53 -10.96 26.51
C LYS A 398 -24.19 -10.76 28.00
N SER A 399 -24.07 -11.85 28.77
CA SER A 399 -23.64 -11.80 30.17
C SER A 399 -22.16 -11.48 30.34
N ASP A 400 -21.31 -11.90 29.39
CA ASP A 400 -19.87 -11.62 29.44
C ASP A 400 -19.56 -10.22 28.89
N LEU A 401 -20.08 -9.92 27.70
CA LEU A 401 -19.92 -8.66 27.01
C LEU A 401 -21.07 -8.45 26.00
N ASP A 402 -22.00 -7.55 26.33
CA ASP A 402 -23.05 -7.15 25.41
C ASP A 402 -22.52 -6.14 24.37
N LEU A 403 -22.27 -6.64 23.15
CA LEU A 403 -21.75 -5.84 22.03
C LEU A 403 -22.69 -4.69 21.61
N ASN A 404 -23.95 -4.70 22.03
CA ASN A 404 -24.90 -3.62 21.77
C ASN A 404 -24.64 -2.37 22.63
N GLN A 405 -23.93 -2.53 23.75
CA GLN A 405 -23.64 -1.42 24.67
C GLN A 405 -22.35 -0.68 24.30
N LEU A 406 -21.53 -1.24 23.41
CA LEU A 406 -20.27 -0.64 22.98
C LEU A 406 -20.54 0.51 22.01
N ASN A 407 -19.98 1.69 22.33
CA ASN A 407 -20.26 2.92 21.60
C ASN A 407 -19.01 3.77 21.31
N PHE A 408 -18.06 3.81 22.24
CA PHE A 408 -16.82 4.58 22.09
C PHE A 408 -15.72 3.72 21.47
N ILE A 409 -14.86 4.35 20.68
CA ILE A 409 -13.72 3.71 20.02
C ILE A 409 -12.47 4.39 20.52
N HIS A 410 -11.54 3.60 21.01
CA HIS A 410 -10.29 4.05 21.59
C HIS A 410 -9.12 3.38 20.88
N VAL A 411 -8.02 4.11 20.77
CA VAL A 411 -6.76 3.60 20.24
C VAL A 411 -5.61 3.95 21.18
N SER A 412 -4.66 3.04 21.32
CA SER A 412 -3.51 3.19 22.22
C SER A 412 -2.29 2.46 21.67
N ALA A 413 -1.10 2.92 22.04
CA ALA A 413 0.18 2.39 21.60
C ALA A 413 1.01 1.94 22.80
N ARG A 414 1.76 0.84 22.65
CA ARG A 414 2.58 0.30 23.75
C ARG A 414 3.97 0.93 23.77
N ALA A 415 4.95 0.31 23.11
CA ALA A 415 6.36 0.68 23.29
C ALA A 415 6.84 1.77 22.30
N ARG A 416 6.06 2.05 21.25
CA ARG A 416 6.49 2.88 20.12
C ARG A 416 5.42 3.90 19.76
N THR A 417 5.83 5.01 19.16
CA THR A 417 4.90 5.91 18.48
C THR A 417 4.42 5.25 17.20
N ILE A 418 3.10 5.19 17.01
CA ILE A 418 2.49 4.42 15.92
C ILE A 418 1.60 5.33 15.07
N PRO A 419 1.85 5.42 13.75
CA PRO A 419 0.91 6.04 12.82
C PRO A 419 -0.23 5.06 12.52
N ILE A 420 -1.45 5.49 12.79
CA ILE A 420 -2.69 4.82 12.40
C ILE A 420 -3.36 5.66 11.31
N ARG A 421 -3.74 5.03 10.22
CA ARG A 421 -4.46 5.67 9.12
C ARG A 421 -5.83 5.02 8.96
N ASN A 422 -6.74 5.78 8.36
CA ASN A 422 -7.99 5.27 7.80
C ASN A 422 -8.84 4.48 8.81
N VAL A 423 -8.89 4.92 10.07
CA VAL A 423 -9.80 4.34 11.07
C VAL A 423 -11.24 4.67 10.68
N LEU A 424 -11.91 3.70 10.08
CA LEU A 424 -13.18 3.87 9.41
C LEU A 424 -14.21 2.90 10.01
N VAL A 425 -15.38 3.41 10.36
CA VAL A 425 -16.51 2.61 10.85
C VAL A 425 -17.57 2.54 9.76
N THR A 426 -17.91 1.34 9.30
CA THR A 426 -18.95 1.13 8.28
C THR A 426 -19.95 0.07 8.72
N PHE A 427 -21.11 0.08 8.08
CA PHE A 427 -22.18 -0.91 8.29
C PHE A 427 -22.36 -1.82 7.07
N GLU A 428 -21.52 -1.62 6.06
CA GLU A 428 -21.35 -2.48 4.90
C GLU A 428 -19.89 -2.89 4.81
N LYS A 429 -19.65 -4.14 4.40
CA LYS A 429 -18.30 -4.64 4.16
C LYS A 429 -17.72 -3.92 2.93
N GLN A 430 -16.50 -3.41 3.04
CA GLN A 430 -15.86 -2.63 1.96
C GLN A 430 -15.17 -3.59 0.98
N SER A 431 -15.84 -3.96 -0.11
CA SER A 431 -15.37 -5.01 -1.04
C SER A 431 -14.01 -4.71 -1.67
N ASP A 432 -13.70 -3.45 -1.91
CA ASP A 432 -12.40 -2.96 -2.39
C ASP A 432 -11.25 -3.24 -1.41
N LEU A 433 -11.54 -3.32 -0.12
CA LEU A 433 -10.59 -3.72 0.92
C LEU A 433 -10.53 -5.24 1.14
N HIS A 434 -11.27 -6.05 0.39
CA HIS A 434 -11.21 -7.50 0.45
C HIS A 434 -10.92 -8.06 -0.95
N PRO A 435 -9.73 -7.77 -1.51
CA PRO A 435 -9.40 -8.22 -2.85
C PRO A 435 -9.42 -9.75 -2.92
N ALA A 436 -10.21 -10.29 -3.85
CA ALA A 436 -10.33 -11.72 -4.11
C ALA A 436 -9.77 -12.07 -5.49
N PHE A 437 -8.98 -13.15 -5.55
CA PHE A 437 -8.41 -13.67 -6.79
C PHE A 437 -9.41 -14.36 -7.72
N ASP A 438 -10.69 -14.49 -7.33
CA ASP A 438 -11.63 -15.34 -8.03
C ASP A 438 -13.09 -14.85 -7.96
N LYS A 439 -13.81 -14.87 -9.09
CA LYS A 439 -15.25 -14.51 -9.15
C LYS A 439 -16.13 -15.57 -8.47
N THR A 440 -15.58 -16.74 -8.18
CA THR A 440 -16.27 -17.83 -7.48
C THR A 440 -16.37 -17.62 -5.97
N PHE A 441 -15.59 -16.68 -5.42
CA PHE A 441 -15.60 -16.31 -3.99
C PHE A 441 -16.65 -15.24 -3.63
N ASP A 442 -17.37 -14.69 -4.62
CA ASP A 442 -18.52 -13.77 -4.41
C ASP A 442 -19.76 -14.45 -3.80
N LYS A 443 -19.74 -15.76 -3.59
CA LYS A 443 -20.95 -16.51 -3.18
C LYS A 443 -21.39 -16.33 -1.73
N ASP A 444 -20.63 -15.63 -0.90
CA ASP A 444 -21.05 -15.25 0.46
C ASP A 444 -21.44 -13.75 0.59
N SER A 445 -21.45 -12.98 -0.50
CA SER A 445 -21.77 -11.54 -0.49
C SER A 445 -23.00 -11.14 -1.32
N SER A 446 -23.65 -12.05 -2.04
CA SER A 446 -24.78 -11.70 -2.92
C SER A 446 -26.12 -12.35 -2.53
N SER A 447 -26.72 -11.84 -1.47
CA SER A 447 -28.18 -11.68 -1.35
C SER A 447 -28.41 -10.47 -0.45
N THR A 448 -28.46 -9.24 -0.97
CA THR A 448 -29.69 -8.65 -1.49
C THR A 448 -29.32 -7.32 -2.14
N ILE A 449 -29.24 -7.24 -3.47
CA ILE A 449 -29.25 -5.95 -4.17
C ILE A 449 -30.27 -6.08 -5.31
N ASN A 450 -31.47 -5.57 -5.05
CA ASN A 450 -32.37 -5.17 -6.13
C ASN A 450 -31.79 -3.90 -6.74
N THR A 451 -31.09 -4.04 -7.86
CA THR A 451 -30.70 -2.92 -8.72
C THR A 451 -31.95 -2.20 -9.23
N VAL A 452 -32.22 -1.02 -8.70
CA VAL A 452 -33.02 0.00 -9.37
C VAL A 452 -32.09 0.72 -10.34
N LEU A 453 -32.16 0.37 -11.62
CA LEU A 453 -31.56 1.13 -12.71
C LEU A 453 -32.32 2.47 -12.89
N PRO A 454 -31.63 3.60 -13.07
CA PRO A 454 -32.27 4.85 -13.42
C PRO A 454 -32.82 4.79 -14.86
N ASN A 455 -34.08 5.22 -14.96
CA ASN A 455 -34.91 5.30 -16.14
C ASN A 455 -34.23 6.14 -17.25
N ILE A 456 -33.63 5.48 -18.25
CA ILE A 456 -33.34 6.11 -19.55
C ILE A 456 -34.53 5.74 -20.44
N LYS A 457 -35.38 6.74 -20.69
CA LYS A 457 -36.31 6.72 -21.82
C LYS A 457 -35.47 6.74 -23.08
N ASP A 458 -35.64 5.75 -23.95
CA ASP A 458 -35.83 5.98 -25.40
C ASP A 458 -36.31 4.69 -26.06
N ASP A 459 -37.54 4.78 -26.57
CA ASP A 459 -38.15 4.13 -27.73
C ASP A 459 -37.78 2.67 -28.06
N THR A 460 -38.70 1.77 -27.66
CA THR A 460 -38.91 0.51 -28.38
C THR A 460 -40.00 0.70 -29.43
N ASN A 461 -39.71 0.28 -30.66
CA ASN A 461 -40.76 -0.13 -31.58
C ASN A 461 -40.30 -1.37 -32.35
N TYR A 462 -41.25 -2.29 -32.54
CA TYR A 462 -41.24 -3.54 -33.31
C TYR A 462 -40.79 -4.86 -32.63
N ASN A 463 -41.77 -5.49 -31.99
CA ASN A 463 -42.35 -6.81 -32.36
C ASN A 463 -41.50 -7.75 -33.24
N ASN A 464 -41.13 -8.91 -32.72
CA ASN A 464 -41.79 -10.20 -33.02
C ASN A 464 -40.97 -11.40 -32.50
N VAL A 465 -41.65 -12.24 -31.72
CA VAL A 465 -41.31 -13.65 -31.45
C VAL A 465 -42.01 -14.47 -32.56
N PRO A 466 -41.47 -15.62 -33.03
CA PRO A 466 -41.86 -16.88 -32.42
C PRO A 466 -40.75 -17.96 -32.32
N SER A 467 -40.58 -18.46 -31.10
CA SER A 467 -40.73 -19.86 -30.67
C SER A 467 -40.49 -21.02 -31.66
N SER A 468 -39.59 -21.95 -31.29
CA SER A 468 -39.80 -23.42 -31.24
C SER A 468 -38.46 -24.09 -30.81
N ASN A 469 -38.30 -24.74 -29.66
CA ASN A 469 -38.81 -26.01 -29.13
C ASN A 469 -38.44 -27.30 -29.90
N ILE A 470 -37.72 -28.19 -29.17
CA ILE A 470 -37.83 -29.67 -29.11
C ILE A 470 -36.72 -30.54 -29.79
N SER A 471 -35.89 -31.10 -28.91
CA SER A 471 -35.49 -32.52 -28.66
C SER A 471 -34.72 -33.41 -29.66
N ASP A 472 -33.86 -34.22 -29.01
CA ASP A 472 -33.47 -35.62 -29.24
C ASP A 472 -32.15 -36.01 -29.96
N SER A 473 -31.45 -36.90 -29.24
CA SER A 473 -30.12 -37.54 -29.38
C SER A 473 -30.01 -38.59 -30.52
N PRO A 474 -29.02 -39.51 -30.51
CA PRO A 474 -27.58 -39.39 -30.83
C PRO A 474 -27.13 -40.37 -31.96
N ASP A 475 -25.96 -40.17 -32.60
CA ASP A 475 -24.95 -41.22 -32.93
C ASP A 475 -23.94 -40.85 -34.06
N LYS A 476 -22.71 -41.40 -33.90
CA LYS A 476 -21.58 -41.65 -34.86
C LYS A 476 -20.38 -40.67 -34.97
N LYS A 477 -19.28 -41.09 -34.29
CA LYS A 477 -17.87 -41.35 -34.72
C LYS A 477 -17.20 -40.39 -35.73
N SER A 478 -16.21 -39.58 -35.33
CA SER A 478 -14.75 -39.86 -35.17
C SER A 478 -13.92 -39.89 -36.47
N SER A 479 -13.06 -38.88 -36.70
CA SER A 479 -11.73 -38.98 -37.35
C SER A 479 -11.06 -37.62 -37.64
N GLY A 480 -10.94 -36.73 -36.64
CA GLY A 480 -10.29 -35.41 -36.85
C GLY A 480 -9.42 -34.88 -35.71
N PHE A 481 -9.19 -35.68 -34.66
CA PHE A 481 -8.58 -35.19 -33.42
C PHE A 481 -7.10 -35.56 -33.24
N LEU A 482 -6.59 -36.58 -33.94
CA LEU A 482 -5.22 -37.07 -33.70
C LEU A 482 -4.12 -36.28 -34.42
N ASP A 483 -4.44 -35.57 -35.51
CA ASP A 483 -3.44 -34.77 -36.24
C ASP A 483 -3.23 -33.38 -35.62
N LYS A 484 -4.25 -32.81 -34.95
CA LYS A 484 -4.12 -31.53 -34.22
C LYS A 484 -3.26 -31.62 -32.95
N VAL A 485 -3.10 -32.80 -32.36
CA VAL A 485 -2.34 -32.98 -31.11
C VAL A 485 -0.83 -32.96 -31.35
N LYS A 486 -0.37 -33.37 -32.54
CA LYS A 486 1.07 -33.39 -32.88
C LYS A 486 1.62 -31.99 -33.18
N ASP A 487 0.86 -31.15 -33.86
CA ASP A 487 1.28 -29.77 -34.16
C ASP A 487 1.30 -28.85 -32.92
N THR A 488 0.44 -29.13 -31.94
CA THR A 488 0.36 -28.36 -30.69
C THR A 488 1.56 -28.64 -29.76
N ALA A 489 2.09 -29.87 -29.76
CA ALA A 489 3.23 -30.26 -28.92
C ALA A 489 4.57 -29.71 -29.42
N VAL A 490 4.72 -29.52 -30.75
CA VAL A 490 5.92 -28.90 -31.33
C VAL A 490 5.92 -27.38 -31.08
N GLN A 491 4.76 -26.71 -31.15
CA GLN A 491 4.64 -25.28 -30.82
C GLN A 491 4.78 -24.96 -29.32
N ALA A 492 4.48 -25.91 -28.43
CA ALA A 492 4.71 -25.76 -26.98
C ALA A 492 6.21 -25.80 -26.62
N LYS A 493 7.03 -26.52 -27.40
CA LYS A 493 8.45 -26.74 -27.12
C LYS A 493 9.31 -25.49 -27.34
N ASP A 494 8.98 -24.68 -28.35
CA ASP A 494 9.71 -23.44 -28.65
C ASP A 494 9.31 -22.29 -27.71
N LYS A 495 8.09 -22.33 -27.13
CA LYS A 495 7.60 -21.28 -26.21
C LYS A 495 8.12 -21.40 -24.77
N VAL A 496 8.32 -22.60 -24.25
CA VAL A 496 8.85 -22.80 -22.88
C VAL A 496 10.31 -22.35 -22.75
N LYS A 497 11.10 -22.41 -23.83
CA LYS A 497 12.45 -21.81 -23.86
C LYS A 497 12.42 -20.29 -23.98
N GLY A 498 11.41 -19.73 -24.66
CA GLY A 498 11.16 -18.29 -24.72
C GLY A 498 10.90 -17.70 -23.33
N PHE A 499 10.00 -18.35 -22.58
CA PHE A 499 9.55 -17.97 -21.23
C PHE A 499 10.67 -17.65 -20.23
N PHE A 500 11.78 -18.37 -20.28
CA PHE A 500 12.87 -18.22 -19.30
C PHE A 500 14.04 -17.37 -19.79
N PHE A 501 14.23 -17.19 -21.10
CA PHE A 501 15.53 -16.72 -21.60
C PHE A 501 15.54 -15.75 -22.80
N ASN A 502 14.48 -15.59 -23.61
CA ASN A 502 14.65 -14.81 -24.87
C ASN A 502 13.45 -14.02 -25.42
N ASP A 503 12.22 -14.23 -24.95
CA ASP A 503 11.06 -13.38 -25.28
C ASP A 503 10.30 -13.13 -23.98
N ASN A 504 10.12 -11.88 -23.60
CA ASN A 504 9.39 -11.51 -22.39
C ASN A 504 8.52 -10.27 -22.62
N ASP A 505 7.39 -10.21 -21.92
CA ASP A 505 6.47 -9.07 -21.88
C ASP A 505 6.99 -7.90 -21.01
N SER A 506 8.14 -8.08 -20.36
CA SER A 506 8.85 -7.04 -19.62
C SER A 506 9.83 -6.29 -20.51
N SER A 507 9.94 -4.97 -20.30
CA SER A 507 10.98 -4.13 -20.94
C SER A 507 12.39 -4.32 -20.35
N LEU A 508 12.53 -5.12 -19.30
CA LEU A 508 13.79 -5.39 -18.60
C LEU A 508 14.45 -6.68 -19.10
N THR A 509 15.77 -6.78 -18.93
CA THR A 509 16.53 -7.98 -19.35
C THR A 509 16.19 -9.16 -18.43
N PRO A 510 15.91 -10.38 -18.93
CA PRO A 510 15.70 -11.55 -18.08
C PRO A 510 16.85 -11.77 -17.09
N CYS A 511 16.52 -12.02 -15.82
CA CYS A 511 17.51 -12.36 -14.82
C CYS A 511 18.21 -13.70 -15.18
N PRO A 512 19.55 -13.78 -15.17
CA PRO A 512 20.26 -15.02 -15.49
C PRO A 512 19.95 -16.16 -14.51
N ASP A 513 19.61 -15.83 -13.26
CA ASP A 513 19.24 -16.81 -12.24
C ASP A 513 17.75 -17.18 -12.26
N SER A 514 16.93 -16.44 -13.02
CA SER A 514 15.50 -16.72 -13.22
C SER A 514 14.75 -17.02 -11.90
N ILE A 515 13.96 -18.10 -11.83
CA ILE A 515 13.23 -18.55 -10.63
C ILE A 515 14.13 -18.92 -9.44
N TYR A 516 15.46 -18.98 -9.62
CA TYR A 516 16.44 -19.22 -8.56
C TYR A 516 17.07 -17.95 -8.00
N CYS A 517 16.69 -16.77 -8.47
CA CYS A 517 17.32 -15.53 -8.06
C CYS A 517 17.11 -15.23 -6.57
N LEU A 518 18.20 -15.33 -5.80
CA LEU A 518 18.22 -14.98 -4.38
C LEU A 518 18.19 -13.47 -4.12
N ILE A 519 18.66 -12.68 -5.09
CA ILE A 519 18.80 -11.23 -4.95
C ILE A 519 17.45 -10.54 -5.07
N GLN A 520 16.53 -11.08 -5.88
CA GLN A 520 15.18 -10.54 -6.10
C GLN A 520 14.43 -10.22 -4.80
N TYR A 521 14.57 -11.06 -3.78
CA TYR A 521 13.87 -10.95 -2.49
C TYR A 521 14.79 -10.50 -1.35
N SER A 522 15.97 -9.98 -1.68
CA SER A 522 16.96 -9.47 -0.72
C SER A 522 16.83 -7.95 -0.52
N GLU A 523 17.61 -7.40 0.41
CA GLU A 523 17.73 -5.95 0.62
C GLU A 523 18.23 -5.21 -0.64
N GLU A 524 19.00 -5.88 -1.51
CA GLU A 524 19.47 -5.34 -2.79
C GLU A 524 18.46 -5.53 -3.93
N GLY A 525 17.31 -6.15 -3.65
CA GLY A 525 16.30 -6.53 -4.62
C GLY A 525 15.77 -5.37 -5.46
N SER A 526 15.59 -4.17 -4.89
CA SER A 526 15.07 -3.03 -5.66
C SER A 526 16.04 -2.58 -6.77
N THR A 527 17.34 -2.65 -6.51
CA THR A 527 18.37 -2.30 -7.51
C THR A 527 18.45 -3.38 -8.59
N HIS A 528 18.35 -4.65 -8.19
CA HIS A 528 18.35 -5.79 -9.10
C HIS A 528 17.10 -5.82 -9.99
N ASN A 529 15.90 -5.68 -9.40
CA ASN A 529 14.61 -5.69 -10.08
C ASN A 529 14.39 -4.47 -10.99
N SER A 530 15.15 -3.38 -10.81
CA SER A 530 15.16 -2.25 -11.75
C SER A 530 15.89 -2.54 -13.07
N LYS A 531 16.73 -3.59 -13.10
CA LYS A 531 17.55 -3.98 -14.26
C LYS A 531 17.10 -5.29 -14.87
N TYR A 532 16.62 -6.21 -14.04
CA TYR A 532 16.30 -7.58 -14.45
C TYR A 532 14.84 -7.94 -14.22
N SER A 533 14.24 -8.65 -15.18
CA SER A 533 12.92 -9.25 -15.05
C SER A 533 13.00 -10.69 -14.54
N HIS A 534 11.95 -11.16 -13.86
CA HIS A 534 11.83 -12.54 -13.36
C HIS A 534 10.49 -13.14 -13.76
N PRO A 535 10.40 -14.47 -13.94
CA PRO A 535 9.10 -15.13 -14.11
C PRO A 535 8.16 -14.82 -12.94
N CYS A 536 6.95 -14.35 -13.26
CA CYS A 536 5.93 -14.18 -12.24
C CYS A 536 5.59 -15.54 -11.63
N ARG A 537 5.52 -15.59 -10.30
CA ARG A 537 5.25 -16.83 -9.57
C ARG A 537 3.85 -17.38 -9.82
N PHE A 538 2.94 -16.54 -10.28
CA PHE A 538 1.57 -16.90 -10.63
C PHE A 538 1.35 -16.92 -12.15
N SER A 539 2.38 -16.63 -12.94
CA SER A 539 2.32 -16.65 -14.41
C SER A 539 1.10 -15.86 -14.92
N GLU A 540 0.28 -16.46 -15.78
CA GLU A 540 -0.94 -15.85 -16.31
C GLU A 540 -2.08 -15.63 -15.29
N LEU A 541 -1.95 -16.10 -14.05
CA LEU A 541 -2.93 -15.84 -12.98
C LEU A 541 -2.65 -14.56 -12.18
N CYS A 542 -1.51 -13.92 -12.41
CA CYS A 542 -1.18 -12.67 -11.75
C CYS A 542 -2.09 -11.54 -12.25
N ARG A 543 -2.56 -10.69 -11.32
CA ARG A 543 -3.36 -9.50 -11.65
C ARG A 543 -2.59 -8.19 -11.52
N ASP A 544 -1.42 -8.24 -10.91
CA ASP A 544 -0.53 -7.10 -10.71
C ASP A 544 0.61 -7.15 -11.74
N GLN A 545 0.56 -6.24 -12.71
CA GLN A 545 1.59 -6.13 -13.75
C GLN A 545 2.73 -5.24 -13.28
N GLU A 546 3.56 -5.73 -12.37
CA GLU A 546 4.81 -5.05 -12.06
C GLU A 546 5.81 -5.26 -13.20
N CYS A 547 6.51 -4.20 -13.59
CA CYS A 547 7.37 -4.20 -14.77
C CYS A 547 8.56 -5.17 -14.71
N HIS A 548 8.93 -5.66 -13.51
CA HIS A 548 10.04 -6.58 -13.30
C HIS A 548 9.59 -8.05 -13.20
N PHE A 549 8.30 -8.33 -13.39
CA PHE A 549 7.77 -9.67 -13.54
C PHE A 549 7.34 -9.93 -14.98
N THR A 550 7.58 -11.15 -15.46
CA THR A 550 7.09 -11.63 -16.75
C THR A 550 5.85 -12.50 -16.53
N HIS A 551 4.78 -12.22 -17.26
CA HIS A 551 3.46 -12.87 -17.08
C HIS A 551 3.09 -13.78 -18.24
N GLU A 552 4.09 -14.19 -19.01
CA GLU A 552 3.88 -15.11 -20.11
C GLU A 552 3.17 -16.40 -19.62
N PRO A 553 2.24 -16.96 -20.40
CA PRO A 553 1.51 -18.15 -19.97
C PRO A 553 2.44 -19.35 -19.76
N HIS A 554 2.47 -19.88 -18.55
CA HIS A 554 3.26 -21.06 -18.19
C HIS A 554 2.58 -22.38 -18.65
N GLN A 555 1.30 -22.32 -19.08
CA GLN A 555 0.55 -23.40 -19.77
C GLN A 555 0.62 -24.80 -19.10
N VAL A 556 0.61 -24.83 -17.77
CA VAL A 556 0.57 -26.08 -16.99
C VAL A 556 -0.86 -26.55 -16.74
N ILE A 557 -1.09 -27.86 -16.69
CA ILE A 557 -2.41 -28.46 -16.43
C ILE A 557 -2.80 -28.35 -14.95
N GLN A 558 -4.10 -28.26 -14.64
CA GLN A 558 -4.58 -28.27 -13.27
C GLN A 558 -4.31 -29.63 -12.59
N CYS A 559 -3.77 -29.63 -11.37
CA CYS A 559 -3.64 -30.81 -10.56
C CYS A 559 -5.02 -31.40 -10.22
N SER A 560 -5.20 -32.71 -10.42
CA SER A 560 -6.47 -33.38 -10.11
C SER A 560 -6.82 -33.37 -8.61
N ALA A 561 -5.83 -33.26 -7.73
CA ALA A 561 -6.03 -33.16 -6.28
C ALA A 561 -6.17 -31.71 -5.78
N ASP A 562 -5.82 -30.74 -6.63
CA ASP A 562 -5.89 -29.30 -6.37
C ASP A 562 -5.48 -28.89 -4.94
N ARG A 563 -6.34 -28.24 -4.16
CA ARG A 563 -6.04 -27.79 -2.79
C ARG A 563 -5.65 -28.92 -1.82
N ASN A 564 -6.04 -30.16 -2.10
CA ASN A 564 -5.74 -31.32 -1.28
C ASN A 564 -4.49 -32.09 -1.78
N CYS A 565 -3.72 -31.51 -2.70
CA CYS A 565 -2.51 -32.13 -3.23
C CYS A 565 -1.47 -32.33 -2.12
N LYS A 566 -0.91 -33.53 -2.03
CA LYS A 566 0.15 -33.87 -1.07
C LYS A 566 1.54 -33.40 -1.52
N ASP A 567 1.67 -33.04 -2.79
CA ASP A 567 2.93 -32.64 -3.42
C ASP A 567 3.09 -31.12 -3.52
N LEU A 568 2.32 -30.36 -2.74
CA LEU A 568 2.43 -28.88 -2.70
C LEU A 568 3.82 -28.40 -2.24
N CYS A 569 4.54 -29.21 -1.48
CA CYS A 569 5.92 -28.99 -1.02
C CYS A 569 6.98 -29.33 -2.08
N ASN A 570 6.60 -29.88 -3.24
CA ASN A 570 7.53 -30.30 -4.28
C ASN A 570 7.63 -29.19 -5.35
N PRO A 571 8.76 -28.48 -5.46
CA PRO A 571 8.90 -27.38 -6.41
C PRO A 571 8.78 -27.82 -7.87
N ILE A 572 9.16 -29.06 -8.18
CA ILE A 572 9.03 -29.62 -9.54
C ILE A 572 7.55 -29.85 -9.85
N HIS A 573 6.81 -30.46 -8.92
CA HIS A 573 5.37 -30.68 -9.09
C HIS A 573 4.61 -29.36 -9.27
N ARG A 574 4.95 -28.33 -8.48
CA ARG A 574 4.36 -26.99 -8.57
C ARG A 574 4.61 -26.33 -9.92
N ALA A 575 5.77 -26.58 -10.51
CA ALA A 575 6.10 -26.08 -11.84
C ALA A 575 5.49 -26.91 -12.98
N GLN A 576 4.89 -28.07 -12.71
CA GLN A 576 4.24 -28.92 -13.73
C GLN A 576 2.72 -28.90 -13.65
N TYR A 577 2.18 -28.63 -12.46
CA TYR A 577 0.77 -28.70 -12.17
C TYR A 577 0.30 -27.45 -11.44
N ARG A 578 -0.78 -26.87 -11.95
CA ARG A 578 -1.43 -25.72 -11.35
C ARG A 578 -2.32 -26.14 -10.18
N HIS A 579 -2.33 -25.33 -9.14
CA HIS A 579 -3.18 -25.51 -7.98
C HIS A 579 -3.88 -24.19 -7.66
N THR A 580 -5.18 -24.24 -7.41
CA THR A 580 -6.02 -23.07 -7.13
C THR A 580 -5.52 -22.35 -5.88
N GLY A 581 -5.10 -21.10 -6.01
CA GLY A 581 -4.63 -20.26 -4.90
C GLY A 581 -3.17 -20.47 -4.51
N TRP A 582 -2.38 -21.22 -5.30
CA TRP A 582 -0.97 -21.47 -5.02
C TRP A 582 -0.08 -21.06 -6.21
N PRO A 583 1.11 -20.49 -5.99
CA PRO A 583 2.01 -20.10 -7.08
C PRO A 583 2.55 -21.32 -7.84
N ASP A 584 2.81 -21.18 -9.14
CA ASP A 584 3.47 -22.18 -9.97
C ASP A 584 4.95 -22.33 -9.56
N PHE A 585 5.60 -21.24 -9.12
CA PHE A 585 7.00 -21.24 -8.69
C PHE A 585 7.19 -20.88 -7.21
N LEU A 586 8.07 -21.60 -6.51
CA LEU A 586 8.43 -21.32 -5.12
C LEU A 586 9.56 -20.29 -5.01
N ILE A 587 9.64 -19.59 -3.86
CA ILE A 587 10.71 -18.61 -3.61
C ILE A 587 12.03 -19.35 -3.35
N PRO A 588 13.15 -18.97 -3.95
CA PRO A 588 14.43 -19.57 -3.61
C PRO A 588 14.79 -19.29 -2.13
N CYS A 589 14.96 -20.35 -1.35
CA CYS A 589 15.38 -20.27 0.05
C CYS A 589 16.81 -19.70 0.12
N ARG A 590 17.04 -18.73 1.01
CA ARG A 590 18.38 -18.13 1.22
C ARG A 590 19.47 -19.17 1.50
N ASP A 591 19.13 -20.23 2.24
CA ASP A 591 20.07 -21.30 2.59
C ASP A 591 20.16 -22.41 1.54
N GLN A 592 19.29 -22.40 0.52
CA GLN A 592 19.25 -23.38 -0.57
C GLN A 592 19.39 -24.82 -0.02
N GLN A 593 20.28 -25.62 -0.60
CA GLN A 593 20.56 -27.00 -0.19
C GLN A 593 21.10 -27.14 1.25
N LYS A 594 21.52 -26.04 1.89
CA LYS A 594 21.99 -26.03 3.29
C LYS A 594 20.88 -25.78 4.30
N CYS A 595 19.65 -25.51 3.84
CA CYS A 595 18.52 -25.28 4.72
C CYS A 595 18.20 -26.53 5.55
N ARG A 596 18.08 -26.34 6.87
CA ARG A 596 17.72 -27.42 7.81
C ARG A 596 16.23 -27.44 8.16
N ASN A 597 15.46 -26.48 7.66
CA ASN A 597 14.03 -26.38 7.93
C ASN A 597 13.24 -27.36 7.04
N GLN A 598 12.74 -28.43 7.67
CA GLN A 598 11.99 -29.50 7.00
C GLN A 598 10.48 -29.37 7.19
N LEU A 599 9.99 -28.30 7.84
CA LEU A 599 8.55 -28.11 8.07
C LEU A 599 7.81 -27.86 6.74
N ASP A 600 6.65 -28.47 6.57
CA ASP A 600 5.83 -28.32 5.36
C ASP A 600 5.49 -26.85 5.08
N GLN A 601 5.21 -26.06 6.11
CA GLN A 601 4.96 -24.61 5.99
C GLN A 601 6.11 -23.85 5.29
N HIS A 602 7.36 -24.25 5.54
CA HIS A 602 8.53 -23.70 4.87
C HIS A 602 8.61 -24.20 3.42
N ARG A 603 8.42 -25.51 3.22
CA ARG A 603 8.58 -26.18 1.92
C ARG A 603 7.48 -25.88 0.91
N ILE A 604 6.30 -25.46 1.36
CA ILE A 604 5.22 -24.98 0.48
C ILE A 604 5.55 -23.60 -0.11
N LYS A 605 6.41 -22.82 0.55
CA LYS A 605 6.77 -21.45 0.16
C LYS A 605 8.12 -21.37 -0.55
N TYR A 606 9.10 -22.15 -0.11
CA TYR A 606 10.48 -22.03 -0.54
C TYR A 606 11.00 -23.27 -1.28
N SER A 607 11.77 -23.04 -2.34
CA SER A 607 12.61 -24.05 -3.00
C SER A 607 14.03 -24.03 -2.40
N HIS A 608 14.70 -25.17 -2.42
CA HIS A 608 16.04 -25.38 -1.84
C HIS A 608 17.10 -25.67 -2.91
N GLY A 609 16.86 -25.20 -4.14
CA GLY A 609 17.78 -25.36 -5.26
C GLY A 609 17.52 -26.64 -6.05
N GLU A 610 16.29 -27.15 -6.01
CA GLU A 610 15.86 -28.24 -6.86
C GLU A 610 15.97 -27.84 -8.34
N PRO A 611 16.37 -28.77 -9.22
CA PRO A 611 16.62 -28.47 -10.64
C PRO A 611 15.32 -28.43 -11.47
N VAL A 612 14.34 -27.62 -11.02
CA VAL A 612 13.07 -27.30 -11.69
C VAL A 612 13.26 -26.98 -13.17
N LEU A 613 14.17 -26.07 -13.56
CA LEU A 613 14.36 -25.72 -14.98
C LEU A 613 14.89 -26.88 -15.82
N ASP A 614 15.84 -27.65 -15.30
CA ASP A 614 16.35 -28.86 -15.99
C ASP A 614 15.25 -29.91 -16.13
N PHE A 615 14.35 -30.00 -15.15
CA PHE A 615 13.24 -30.94 -15.19
C PHE A 615 12.18 -30.53 -16.20
N ILE A 616 11.79 -29.25 -16.25
CA ILE A 616 10.87 -28.72 -17.27
C ILE A 616 11.44 -28.96 -18.68
N ASN A 617 12.73 -28.70 -18.86
CA ASN A 617 13.44 -28.93 -20.13
C ASN A 617 13.48 -30.41 -20.55
N ARG A 618 13.47 -31.35 -19.60
CA ARG A 618 13.48 -32.81 -19.86
C ARG A 618 12.09 -33.42 -19.96
N ALA A 619 11.12 -32.93 -19.18
CA ALA A 619 9.74 -33.43 -19.16
C ALA A 619 9.00 -33.16 -20.48
N GLY A 620 9.40 -32.12 -21.22
CA GLY A 620 8.96 -31.91 -22.61
C GLY A 620 9.44 -32.98 -23.63
N ILE A 621 10.18 -34.01 -23.19
CA ILE A 621 10.73 -35.07 -24.05
C ILE A 621 10.10 -36.46 -23.76
N GLN A 622 9.29 -36.64 -22.71
CA GLN A 622 8.75 -37.97 -22.36
C GLN A 622 7.23 -38.02 -22.35
N THR A 623 6.65 -38.80 -23.27
CA THR A 623 5.32 -39.40 -23.12
C THR A 623 5.43 -40.75 -22.37
N PRO A 624 4.39 -41.21 -21.65
CA PRO A 624 4.52 -42.34 -20.76
C PRO A 624 4.34 -43.68 -21.50
N SER A 625 5.27 -44.62 -21.32
CA SER A 625 4.97 -46.05 -21.42
C SER A 625 5.85 -46.92 -20.51
N SER A 626 5.19 -47.89 -19.91
CA SER A 626 5.56 -49.01 -19.04
C SER A 626 6.88 -49.78 -19.28
N SER A 627 7.54 -50.10 -18.15
CA SER A 627 8.21 -51.36 -17.74
C SER A 627 9.32 -52.05 -18.57
N ILE A 628 10.35 -52.49 -17.82
CA ILE A 628 11.32 -53.61 -18.01
C ILE A 628 12.79 -53.27 -18.42
N HIS A 629 13.69 -53.97 -17.71
CA HIS A 629 15.15 -54.05 -17.64
C HIS A 629 16.06 -53.88 -18.88
N SER A 630 17.29 -53.43 -18.56
CA SER A 630 18.64 -53.95 -18.91
C SER A 630 19.57 -53.11 -19.82
N ASN A 631 20.77 -52.88 -19.24
CA ASN A 631 22.13 -52.82 -19.78
C ASN A 631 22.52 -52.13 -21.11
N GLN A 632 23.49 -51.24 -20.93
CA GLN A 632 24.74 -51.04 -21.69
C GLN A 632 24.79 -50.29 -23.04
N SER A 633 25.83 -49.44 -23.08
CA SER A 633 26.72 -49.04 -24.19
C SER A 633 26.28 -48.03 -25.27
N LEU A 634 26.90 -46.84 -25.17
CA LEU A 634 27.74 -46.14 -26.18
C LEU A 634 27.43 -46.30 -27.68
N GLN A 635 27.06 -45.18 -28.31
CA GLN A 635 27.58 -44.60 -29.59
C GLN A 635 26.73 -43.33 -29.87
N GLN A 636 27.21 -42.10 -29.67
CA GLN A 636 28.11 -41.27 -30.49
C GLN A 636 27.52 -40.84 -31.85
N GLN A 637 27.22 -39.54 -31.97
CA GLN A 637 27.37 -38.60 -33.13
C GLN A 637 26.51 -37.35 -32.82
N ASP A 638 27.09 -36.22 -32.40
CA ASP A 638 27.91 -35.21 -33.10
C ASP A 638 27.06 -33.99 -33.50
N ASN A 639 27.28 -32.86 -32.80
CA ASN A 639 27.54 -31.55 -33.41
C ASN A 639 27.96 -30.49 -32.37
N ASP A 640 29.26 -30.23 -32.40
CA ASP A 640 30.07 -29.04 -32.09
C ASP A 640 29.54 -27.88 -31.20
N HIS A 641 30.00 -27.91 -29.94
CA HIS A 641 30.68 -26.76 -29.32
C HIS A 641 31.91 -27.30 -28.58
N HIS A 642 33.11 -26.78 -28.90
CA HIS A 642 34.39 -27.29 -28.38
C HIS A 642 34.48 -27.24 -26.84
N GLN A 643 34.12 -28.34 -26.17
CA GLN A 643 34.42 -28.58 -24.76
C GLN A 643 35.83 -29.17 -24.62
N LYS A 644 36.72 -28.44 -23.93
CA LYS A 644 38.04 -28.94 -23.54
C LYS A 644 37.90 -30.17 -22.63
N ILE A 645 38.64 -31.23 -22.92
CA ILE A 645 38.58 -32.51 -22.20
C ILE A 645 39.03 -32.28 -20.74
N PRO A 646 38.27 -32.71 -19.71
CA PRO A 646 38.73 -32.59 -18.32
C PRO A 646 40.08 -33.28 -18.14
N CYS A 647 41.04 -32.55 -17.58
CA CYS A 647 42.33 -33.13 -17.25
C CYS A 647 42.13 -34.23 -16.21
N LYS A 648 42.59 -35.46 -16.49
CA LYS A 648 42.44 -36.59 -15.57
C LYS A 648 43.10 -36.39 -14.21
N TRP A 649 44.04 -35.43 -14.11
CA TRP A 649 44.72 -35.08 -12.87
C TRP A 649 44.09 -33.89 -12.13
N GLY A 650 43.05 -33.25 -12.70
CA GLY A 650 42.34 -32.13 -12.09
C GLY A 650 43.27 -31.05 -11.56
N SER A 651 42.97 -30.47 -10.40
CA SER A 651 43.79 -29.45 -9.74
C SER A 651 45.23 -29.88 -9.38
N LYS A 652 45.59 -31.16 -9.55
CA LYS A 652 46.93 -31.72 -9.30
C LYS A 652 47.78 -31.88 -10.58
N CYS A 653 47.32 -31.39 -11.73
CA CYS A 653 48.09 -31.48 -12.97
C CYS A 653 49.38 -30.66 -12.88
N ARG A 654 50.53 -31.30 -13.16
CA ARG A 654 51.85 -30.64 -13.13
C ARG A 654 52.09 -29.73 -14.34
N ASP A 655 51.34 -29.96 -15.41
CA ASP A 655 51.47 -29.23 -16.68
C ASP A 655 50.42 -28.11 -16.81
N ILE A 656 49.81 -27.68 -15.69
CA ILE A 656 48.73 -26.69 -15.69
C ILE A 656 49.16 -25.29 -16.14
N LEU A 657 50.46 -25.05 -16.26
CA LEU A 657 51.05 -23.82 -16.79
C LEU A 657 51.55 -23.96 -18.23
N ASP A 658 51.50 -25.16 -18.82
CA ASP A 658 51.85 -25.36 -20.23
C ASP A 658 50.68 -24.92 -21.13
N SER A 659 50.95 -23.92 -21.96
CA SER A 659 50.02 -23.36 -22.94
C SER A 659 49.44 -24.42 -23.88
N LYS A 660 50.23 -25.41 -24.31
CA LYS A 660 49.76 -26.49 -25.21
C LYS A 660 48.88 -27.49 -24.48
N HIS A 661 49.08 -27.67 -23.18
CA HIS A 661 48.25 -28.54 -22.36
C HIS A 661 46.89 -27.88 -22.08
N CYS A 662 46.91 -26.60 -21.68
CA CYS A 662 45.71 -25.84 -21.32
C CYS A 662 44.83 -25.44 -22.52
N SER A 663 45.33 -25.52 -23.74
CA SER A 663 44.49 -25.45 -24.95
C SER A 663 43.68 -26.72 -25.17
N LYS A 664 44.16 -27.89 -24.69
CA LYS A 664 43.55 -29.21 -24.91
C LYS A 664 42.71 -29.71 -23.73
N TYR A 665 43.09 -29.37 -22.49
CA TYR A 665 42.46 -29.89 -21.27
C TYR A 665 41.88 -28.79 -20.36
N SER A 666 40.74 -29.08 -19.71
CA SER A 666 40.08 -28.20 -18.72
C SER A 666 40.41 -28.61 -17.28
N HIS A 667 40.50 -27.61 -16.38
CA HIS A 667 40.76 -27.78 -14.96
C HIS A 667 39.73 -27.00 -14.14
N SER A 668 38.95 -27.67 -13.29
CA SER A 668 37.94 -27.03 -12.45
C SER A 668 38.61 -26.33 -11.25
N ASN A 669 38.27 -25.06 -11.01
CA ASN A 669 38.57 -24.26 -9.80
C ASN A 669 40.03 -23.85 -9.50
N ILE A 670 40.61 -22.92 -10.27
CA ILE A 670 41.86 -22.21 -9.88
C ILE A 670 41.76 -20.67 -9.94
N VAL A 671 40.79 -20.09 -10.64
CA VAL A 671 40.73 -18.62 -10.83
C VAL A 671 40.42 -17.85 -9.54
N GLN A 672 39.73 -18.46 -8.56
CA GLN A 672 39.34 -17.76 -7.32
C GLN A 672 40.37 -17.84 -6.17
N GLN A 673 41.31 -18.79 -6.16
CA GLN A 673 42.30 -18.91 -5.08
C GLN A 673 43.61 -18.11 -5.31
N GLN A 674 43.79 -17.49 -6.48
CA GLN A 674 45.03 -16.74 -6.82
C GLN A 674 44.96 -15.23 -6.52
N ASN A 675 43.83 -14.70 -6.05
CA ASN A 675 43.71 -13.28 -5.72
C ASN A 675 44.12 -12.93 -4.28
N ASP A 676 44.00 -13.86 -3.33
CA ASP A 676 44.24 -13.57 -1.90
C ASP A 676 45.71 -13.64 -1.44
N ASN A 677 46.64 -14.09 -2.29
CA ASN A 677 48.05 -14.28 -1.93
C ASN A 677 49.04 -13.33 -2.65
N ARG A 678 48.58 -12.25 -3.28
CA ARG A 678 49.47 -11.28 -3.98
C ARG A 678 50.02 -10.23 -3.02
N ILE A 679 51.30 -9.89 -3.20
CA ILE A 679 51.99 -8.88 -2.38
C ILE A 679 51.59 -7.49 -2.86
N VAL A 680 51.27 -6.55 -1.97
CA VAL A 680 50.92 -5.18 -2.39
C VAL A 680 52.11 -4.53 -3.12
N CYS A 681 51.86 -4.02 -4.32
CA CYS A 681 52.87 -3.31 -5.10
C CYS A 681 53.29 -2.03 -4.38
N LYS A 682 54.60 -1.85 -4.16
CA LYS A 682 55.13 -0.68 -3.44
C LYS A 682 54.86 0.66 -4.14
N TRP A 683 54.49 0.65 -5.42
CA TRP A 683 54.14 1.84 -6.20
C TRP A 683 52.62 2.07 -6.29
N GLY A 684 51.79 1.16 -5.77
CA GLY A 684 50.34 1.24 -5.80
C GLY A 684 49.81 1.63 -7.18
N ASN A 685 48.87 2.57 -7.21
CA ASN A 685 48.23 3.05 -8.45
C ASN A 685 49.17 3.81 -9.42
N GLN A 686 50.44 4.03 -9.04
CA GLN A 686 51.48 4.64 -9.89
C GLN A 686 52.43 3.60 -10.51
N CYS A 687 52.14 2.30 -10.44
CA CYS A 687 52.95 1.28 -11.10
C CYS A 687 52.74 1.30 -12.63
N HIS A 688 53.84 1.46 -13.39
CA HIS A 688 53.82 1.42 -14.86
C HIS A 688 54.19 0.04 -15.44
N ASP A 689 54.54 -0.94 -14.61
CA ASP A 689 54.87 -2.30 -15.05
C ASP A 689 53.59 -3.13 -15.27
N GLN A 690 53.23 -3.29 -16.54
CA GLN A 690 52.04 -4.02 -16.97
C GLN A 690 52.34 -5.47 -17.36
N SER A 691 53.55 -5.98 -17.07
CA SER A 691 53.91 -7.34 -17.47
C SER A 691 53.04 -8.39 -16.76
N SER A 692 52.77 -9.49 -17.46
CA SER A 692 51.98 -10.60 -16.94
C SER A 692 52.61 -11.23 -15.69
N ALA A 693 53.94 -11.30 -15.63
CA ALA A 693 54.69 -11.76 -14.47
C ALA A 693 54.49 -10.84 -13.24
N HIS A 694 54.46 -9.52 -13.45
CA HIS A 694 54.21 -8.55 -12.40
C HIS A 694 52.79 -8.66 -11.84
N ARG A 695 51.78 -8.70 -12.73
CA ARG A 695 50.36 -8.78 -12.35
C ARG A 695 50.01 -10.08 -11.62
N LEU A 696 50.73 -11.17 -11.88
CA LEU A 696 50.56 -12.44 -11.15
C LEU A 696 51.09 -12.39 -9.71
N LYS A 697 52.12 -11.57 -9.46
CA LYS A 697 52.81 -11.52 -8.16
C LYS A 697 52.31 -10.40 -7.25
N TYR A 698 51.91 -9.25 -7.82
CA TYR A 698 51.58 -8.06 -7.06
C TYR A 698 50.12 -7.63 -7.19
N SER A 699 49.52 -7.15 -6.10
CA SER A 699 48.20 -6.50 -6.07
C SER A 699 48.37 -4.97 -6.06
N HIS A 700 47.42 -4.26 -6.67
CA HIS A 700 47.36 -2.80 -6.69
C HIS A 700 46.03 -2.39 -6.04
N PRO A 701 46.03 -1.89 -4.78
CA PRO A 701 44.84 -1.40 -4.11
C PRO A 701 44.41 0.00 -4.56
#